data_AF-A0A9P3HKM0-F1
#
_entry.id   AF-A0A9P3HKM0-F1
#
_cell.length_a   1.000
_cell.length_b   1.000
_cell.length_c   1.000
_cell.angle_alpha   90.00
_cell.angle_beta   90.00
_cell.angle_gamma   90.00
#
_symmetry.space_group_name_H-M   'P 1'
#
loop_
_entity.id
_entity.type
_entity.pdbx_description
1 polymer ?
#
loop_
_entity_poly.entity_id
_entity_poly.type
_entity_poly.pdbx_seq_one_letter_code
_entity_poly.pdbx_strand_id
1 'polypeptide(L)'
;MTLIQEENITNDLDDCQYFEWSAGGDVHGILAEMDPDSGKKVVYLSDIQEVFRGEFFIKNGIMVVPSLKDKSRKYDLNNHDIDSLEVSIESLGGVNRRLAGQLLTGISEIAHTVEEVRDIQQRNQEGLVDMMKTTHNWLALILERANSIFRLTYELHEYPIPRLFVVLPARNSFRDRINPLVDKYRLYFLCECDTSSSGDSNKSRPHIHFAKHDGYDIDRPSEFFQKYGPYILTLLQLLRYSVLAVGFVVSQIAGVGQGLQDGIEEIENATRKQLTQKVDEAIGFLKDMPSKDRINSAEDAEDETLEVEQIEALEGADLRHLASFLKNRDTTQVLGNLYRLARPNGTIKWVCLDHYRDEIRDLVSRGTPSTVLAKVMAGHELQSFTIRNCGEFLVQAEKLHITNQLRRIHLGTGIEGRSQVGLISSLVKKSPRLRHLTIQLPDLHAVRTLFANAKPYQFRGYSVLEVQLDTGENLTGCIQNHEFSSIHLVAMDCSKQMPILPFVTKMTTSVHSETDLHYLGQFSGKDSRLKEIDVEVAVAMFFDVYSTLLQKNKGIRTVYFHDKDNTLRMSDIRDPTTAEVDLLNDSVDFDRLFSIFGALPRNCGSNLVMTNEVVAILEERTQKESRLEGLWIDISLLDGRGIENAIAIIQRSNLKDLFIWNNDDLMLENPPSEATLG
;
A
#
# COMPACT_ATOMS: atom_id res chain seq x y z
N MET A 1 48.30 -9.88 1.12
CA MET A 1 48.18 -11.16 0.38
C MET A 1 46.82 -11.78 0.63
N THR A 2 46.27 -12.45 -0.37
CA THR A 2 44.98 -13.17 -0.30
C THR A 2 45.21 -14.64 -0.64
N LEU A 3 44.69 -15.56 0.17
CA LEU A 3 44.66 -16.99 -0.16
C LEU A 3 43.58 -17.23 -1.23
N ILE A 4 43.92 -17.90 -2.32
CA ILE A 4 42.99 -18.23 -3.41
C ILE A 4 42.48 -19.66 -3.19
N GLN A 5 41.16 -19.86 -3.21
CA GLN A 5 40.58 -21.22 -3.20
C GLN A 5 40.68 -21.84 -4.59
N GLU A 6 40.97 -23.14 -4.64
CA GLU A 6 41.41 -23.94 -5.80
C GLU A 6 40.50 -23.95 -7.03
N GLU A 7 39.31 -23.33 -7.02
CA GLU A 7 38.33 -23.45 -8.11
C GLU A 7 38.77 -22.86 -9.46
N ASN A 8 39.93 -22.19 -9.55
CA ASN A 8 40.39 -21.49 -10.77
C ASN A 8 41.80 -21.85 -11.26
N ILE A 9 42.46 -22.90 -10.75
CA ILE A 9 43.84 -23.26 -11.15
C ILE A 9 43.87 -24.71 -11.64
N THR A 10 44.43 -24.95 -12.84
CA THR A 10 44.41 -26.23 -13.54
C THR A 10 45.25 -27.32 -12.83
N ASN A 11 44.55 -28.25 -12.15
CA ASN A 11 44.71 -29.71 -11.98
C ASN A 11 46.06 -30.48 -11.92
N ASP A 12 47.25 -29.87 -11.79
CA ASP A 12 48.50 -30.69 -11.79
C ASP A 12 49.41 -30.60 -10.54
N LEU A 13 48.99 -29.98 -9.43
CA LEU A 13 49.81 -29.90 -8.21
C LEU A 13 48.97 -29.96 -6.91
N ASP A 14 48.55 -31.16 -6.50
CA ASP A 14 47.76 -31.46 -5.27
C ASP A 14 48.45 -31.08 -3.93
N ASP A 15 49.67 -30.54 -3.97
CA ASP A 15 50.51 -30.27 -2.80
C ASP A 15 50.79 -28.79 -2.54
N CYS A 16 50.18 -27.85 -3.28
CA CYS A 16 50.45 -26.42 -3.17
C CYS A 16 49.23 -25.62 -2.68
N GLN A 17 49.46 -24.61 -1.82
CA GLN A 17 48.49 -23.53 -1.58
C GLN A 17 48.91 -22.27 -2.33
N TYR A 18 47.95 -21.63 -3.00
CA TYR A 18 48.20 -20.48 -3.87
C TYR A 18 47.83 -19.16 -3.21
N PHE A 19 48.75 -18.19 -3.30
CA PHE A 19 48.62 -16.86 -2.71
C PHE A 19 48.75 -15.78 -3.79
N GLU A 20 47.89 -14.77 -3.75
CA GLU A 20 47.93 -13.61 -4.67
C GLU A 20 48.50 -12.35 -4.01
N TRP A 21 49.36 -11.65 -4.73
CA TRP A 21 49.87 -10.34 -4.34
C TRP A 21 48.87 -9.23 -4.69
N SER A 22 47.89 -9.00 -3.80
CA SER A 22 46.75 -8.07 -4.00
C SER A 22 45.78 -8.52 -5.11
N ALA A 23 44.59 -7.92 -5.19
CA ALA A 23 43.57 -8.38 -6.15
C ALA A 23 44.02 -8.09 -7.60
N GLY A 24 44.29 -9.14 -8.38
CA GLY A 24 44.80 -9.08 -9.75
C GLY A 24 46.33 -9.15 -9.88
N GLY A 25 47.06 -9.60 -8.85
CA GLY A 25 48.53 -9.69 -8.85
C GLY A 25 49.08 -11.08 -9.13
N ASP A 26 50.40 -11.22 -9.09
CA ASP A 26 51.07 -12.50 -9.35
C ASP A 26 50.68 -13.55 -8.30
N VAL A 27 50.37 -14.76 -8.77
CA VAL A 27 50.00 -15.92 -7.96
C VAL A 27 51.22 -16.79 -7.71
N HIS A 28 51.54 -17.05 -6.45
CA HIS A 28 52.61 -17.95 -6.05
C HIS A 28 52.06 -19.17 -5.32
N GLY A 29 52.43 -20.36 -5.78
CA GLY A 29 52.18 -21.62 -5.07
C GLY A 29 53.26 -21.86 -4.02
N ILE A 30 52.86 -22.19 -2.80
CA ILE A 30 53.75 -22.62 -1.72
C ILE A 30 53.40 -24.05 -1.37
N LEU A 31 54.42 -24.92 -1.31
CA LEU A 31 54.23 -26.34 -0.98
C LEU A 31 53.71 -26.47 0.44
N ALA A 32 52.63 -27.23 0.62
CA ALA A 32 52.07 -27.53 1.94
C ALA A 32 52.70 -28.83 2.46
N GLU A 33 53.31 -28.76 3.64
CA GLU A 33 53.92 -29.90 4.30
C GLU A 33 52.94 -30.56 5.28
N MET A 34 53.06 -31.87 5.49
CA MET A 34 52.25 -32.56 6.49
C MET A 34 52.74 -32.23 7.88
N ASP A 35 51.91 -31.52 8.65
CA ASP A 35 52.18 -31.21 10.05
C ASP A 35 52.20 -32.51 10.87
N PRO A 36 53.32 -32.85 11.53
CA PRO A 36 53.48 -34.13 12.21
C PRO A 36 52.56 -34.29 13.44
N ASP A 37 52.12 -33.18 14.03
CA ASP A 37 51.29 -33.18 15.23
C ASP A 37 49.79 -33.30 14.88
N SER A 38 49.33 -32.61 13.83
CA SER A 38 47.91 -32.61 13.43
C SER A 38 47.56 -33.54 12.27
N GLY A 39 48.55 -34.03 11.52
CA GLY A 39 48.34 -34.85 10.34
C GLY A 39 47.63 -34.12 9.18
N LYS A 40 47.73 -32.79 9.14
CA LYS A 40 47.13 -31.95 8.09
C LYS A 40 48.23 -31.28 7.27
N LYS A 41 47.97 -31.07 5.97
CA LYS A 41 48.82 -30.22 5.13
C LYS A 41 48.73 -28.77 5.60
N VAL A 42 49.86 -28.18 5.98
CA VAL A 42 49.99 -26.78 6.41
C VAL A 42 51.10 -26.09 5.64
N VAL A 43 50.99 -24.78 5.48
CA VAL A 43 52.08 -23.94 4.98
C VAL A 43 52.60 -23.13 6.16
N TYR A 44 53.90 -23.20 6.45
CA TYR A 44 54.44 -22.46 7.58
C TYR A 44 54.61 -20.98 7.22
N LEU A 45 54.42 -20.12 8.23
CA LEU A 45 54.57 -18.67 8.07
C LEU A 45 55.97 -18.28 7.57
N SER A 46 57.00 -19.06 7.91
CA SER A 46 58.36 -18.89 7.40
C SER A 46 58.42 -18.96 5.89
N ASP A 47 57.69 -19.89 5.29
CA ASP A 47 57.74 -20.21 3.86
C ASP A 47 57.00 -19.12 3.08
N ILE A 48 55.89 -18.63 3.66
CA ILE A 48 55.18 -17.44 3.17
C ILE A 48 56.09 -16.21 3.22
N GLN A 49 56.83 -16.00 4.31
CA GLN A 49 57.74 -14.87 4.46
C GLN A 49 58.96 -14.95 3.55
N GLU A 50 59.38 -16.16 3.15
CA GLU A 50 60.47 -16.36 2.21
C GLU A 50 60.08 -15.95 0.79
N VAL A 51 58.86 -16.32 0.36
CA VAL A 51 58.29 -15.96 -0.94
C VAL A 51 57.91 -14.48 -0.97
N PHE A 52 57.38 -13.93 0.12
CA PHE A 52 56.88 -12.56 0.22
C PHE A 52 57.64 -11.74 1.27
N ARG A 53 58.90 -11.39 0.96
CA ARG A 53 59.79 -10.65 1.86
C ARG A 53 59.31 -9.22 2.10
N GLY A 54 59.05 -8.87 3.37
CA GLY A 54 58.76 -7.50 3.80
C GLY A 54 57.30 -7.21 4.17
N GLU A 55 56.42 -8.21 4.14
CA GLU A 55 54.98 -8.03 4.39
C GLU A 55 54.55 -8.44 5.80
N PHE A 56 53.59 -7.70 6.38
CA PHE A 56 53.18 -7.84 7.79
C PHE A 56 51.75 -8.34 8.02
N PHE A 57 50.97 -8.58 6.96
CA PHE A 57 49.54 -8.93 7.08
C PHE A 57 49.08 -9.98 6.04
N ILE A 58 48.48 -11.06 6.53
CA ILE A 58 47.83 -12.10 5.70
C ILE A 58 46.31 -11.94 5.85
N LYS A 59 45.60 -11.93 4.71
CA LYS A 59 44.14 -11.86 4.66
C LYS A 59 43.59 -13.18 4.12
N ASN A 60 42.72 -13.83 4.89
CA ASN A 60 41.96 -15.01 4.44
C ASN A 60 40.48 -14.61 4.35
N GLY A 61 39.96 -14.44 3.14
CA GLY A 61 38.65 -13.86 2.91
C GLY A 61 38.55 -12.43 3.47
N ILE A 62 37.68 -12.21 4.46
CA ILE A 62 37.47 -10.91 5.14
C ILE A 62 38.30 -10.74 6.42
N MET A 63 38.98 -11.78 6.89
CA MET A 63 39.74 -11.77 8.14
C MET A 63 41.18 -11.31 7.91
N VAL A 64 41.65 -10.31 8.65
CA VAL A 64 43.05 -9.87 8.70
C VAL A 64 43.70 -10.51 9.92
N VAL A 65 44.75 -11.31 9.72
CA VAL A 65 45.53 -11.90 10.82
C VAL A 65 46.73 -11.00 11.12
N PRO A 66 46.83 -10.38 12.32
CA PRO A 66 47.98 -9.55 12.69
C PRO A 66 49.22 -10.42 12.96
N SER A 67 50.39 -9.98 12.47
CA SER A 67 51.67 -10.59 12.78
C SER A 67 52.04 -10.40 14.27
N LEU A 68 52.27 -11.49 15.01
CA LEU A 68 53.02 -11.48 16.27
C LEU A 68 54.50 -11.75 15.97
N LYS A 69 55.36 -10.78 16.32
CA LYS A 69 56.82 -10.92 16.27
C LYS A 69 57.30 -11.77 17.45
N ASP A 70 57.23 -13.09 17.36
CA ASP A 70 58.09 -13.93 18.19
C ASP A 70 58.42 -15.24 17.49
N LYS A 71 59.72 -15.51 17.30
CA LYS A 71 60.23 -16.61 16.47
C LYS A 71 60.51 -17.90 17.25
N SER A 72 60.12 -18.00 18.53
CA SER A 72 60.51 -19.17 19.33
C SER A 72 59.63 -19.52 20.53
N ARG A 73 58.31 -19.72 20.35
CA ARG A 73 57.50 -20.44 21.36
C ARG A 73 56.47 -21.38 20.73
N LYS A 74 56.57 -22.67 21.07
CA LYS A 74 55.47 -23.64 21.00
C LYS A 74 54.56 -23.38 22.21
N TYR A 75 53.25 -23.34 21.99
CA TYR A 75 52.26 -23.44 23.07
C TYR A 75 51.60 -24.81 23.03
N ASP A 76 51.84 -25.59 24.09
CA ASP A 76 51.02 -26.73 24.45
C ASP A 76 49.96 -26.22 25.44
N LEU A 77 48.68 -26.30 25.08
CA LEU A 77 47.57 -25.68 25.82
C LEU A 77 47.01 -26.56 26.94
N ASN A 78 47.62 -27.72 27.25
CA ASN A 78 47.02 -28.70 28.15
C ASN A 78 47.88 -29.18 29.32
N ASN A 79 48.94 -28.49 29.74
CA ASN A 79 49.60 -28.89 30.98
C ASN A 79 50.34 -27.75 31.70
N HIS A 80 49.71 -27.20 32.73
CA HIS A 80 50.42 -26.64 33.87
C HIS A 80 49.87 -27.27 35.14
N ASP A 81 50.55 -28.34 35.57
CA ASP A 81 50.47 -28.88 36.92
C ASP A 81 50.76 -27.75 37.92
N ILE A 82 49.73 -27.36 38.67
CA ILE A 82 49.85 -26.55 39.90
C ILE A 82 50.13 -27.48 41.12
N ASP A 83 50.42 -28.77 40.89
CA ASP A 83 50.64 -29.74 41.98
C ASP A 83 52.10 -29.83 42.46
N SER A 84 53.05 -29.04 41.93
CA SER A 84 54.47 -29.12 42.33
C SER A 84 54.93 -28.06 43.35
N LEU A 85 54.04 -27.58 44.22
CA LEU A 85 54.38 -26.64 45.30
C LEU A 85 54.12 -27.23 46.70
N GLU A 86 54.34 -28.53 46.89
CA GLU A 86 54.64 -29.09 48.21
C GLU A 86 56.13 -28.85 48.55
N VAL A 87 56.47 -27.61 48.90
CA VAL A 87 57.72 -27.33 49.62
C VAL A 87 57.50 -27.74 51.07
N SER A 88 58.27 -28.71 51.56
CA SER A 88 58.20 -29.22 52.94
C SER A 88 58.26 -28.11 53.99
N ILE A 89 57.13 -27.79 54.62
CA ILE A 89 57.00 -26.86 55.76
C ILE A 89 57.20 -27.63 57.09
N GLU A 90 58.26 -28.45 57.19
CA GLU A 90 58.58 -29.15 58.45
C GLU A 90 59.80 -28.56 59.18
N SER A 91 60.57 -27.64 58.59
CA SER A 91 61.81 -27.12 59.21
C SER A 91 61.80 -25.65 59.64
N LEU A 92 60.65 -24.97 59.68
CA LEU A 92 60.58 -23.54 60.06
C LEU A 92 59.85 -23.34 61.39
N GLY A 93 60.59 -22.87 62.40
CA GLY A 93 60.11 -22.61 63.76
C GLY A 93 58.88 -21.69 63.84
N GLY A 94 58.16 -21.77 64.96
CA GLY A 94 56.77 -21.33 65.15
C GLY A 94 56.37 -19.88 64.80
N VAL A 95 57.31 -18.99 64.51
CA VAL A 95 57.00 -17.64 63.99
C VAL A 95 56.62 -17.67 62.50
N ASN A 96 57.07 -18.67 61.74
CA ASN A 96 56.80 -18.75 60.30
C ASN A 96 55.44 -19.38 59.92
N ARG A 97 54.74 -20.04 60.85
CA ARG A 97 53.41 -20.63 60.56
C ARG A 97 52.32 -19.60 60.31
N ARG A 98 52.37 -18.44 60.99
CA ARG A 98 51.41 -17.35 60.73
C ARG A 98 51.63 -16.73 59.35
N LEU A 99 52.89 -16.52 58.97
CA LEU A 99 53.24 -15.99 57.65
C LEU A 99 52.85 -16.97 56.54
N ALA A 100 53.15 -18.26 56.72
CA ALA A 100 52.74 -19.32 55.79
C ALA A 100 51.21 -19.43 55.65
N GLY A 101 50.47 -19.33 56.76
CA GLY A 101 49.00 -19.31 56.73
C GLY A 101 48.44 -18.12 55.96
N GLN A 102 48.96 -16.91 56.18
CA GLN A 102 48.57 -15.72 55.42
C GLN A 102 48.92 -15.83 53.93
N LEU A 103 50.07 -16.44 53.61
CA LEU A 103 50.48 -16.66 52.23
C LEU A 103 49.56 -17.66 51.52
N LEU A 104 49.20 -18.76 52.19
CA LEU A 104 48.28 -19.77 51.65
C LEU A 104 46.87 -19.21 51.45
N THR A 105 46.37 -18.38 52.37
CA THR A 105 45.09 -17.68 52.18
C THR A 105 45.16 -16.74 50.98
N GLY A 106 46.23 -15.95 50.84
CA GLY A 106 46.40 -15.05 49.69
C GLY A 106 46.51 -15.80 48.36
N ILE A 107 47.20 -16.96 48.33
CA ILE A 107 47.27 -17.80 47.13
C ILE A 107 45.90 -18.36 46.78
N SER A 108 45.11 -18.79 47.76
CA SER A 108 43.74 -19.27 47.53
C SER A 108 42.82 -18.18 46.98
N GLU A 109 42.94 -16.94 47.45
CA GLU A 109 42.18 -15.79 46.94
C GLU A 109 42.59 -15.46 45.49
N ILE A 110 43.89 -15.49 45.19
CA ILE A 110 44.40 -15.29 43.81
C ILE A 110 43.90 -16.41 42.89
N ALA A 111 43.96 -17.67 43.31
CA ALA A 111 43.46 -18.80 42.51
C ALA A 111 41.97 -18.66 42.18
N HIS A 112 41.15 -18.27 43.18
CA HIS A 112 39.72 -18.02 42.97
C HIS A 112 39.48 -16.87 41.97
N THR A 113 40.20 -15.75 42.11
CA THR A 113 40.05 -14.62 41.17
C THR A 113 40.50 -14.96 39.76
N VAL A 114 41.52 -15.80 39.58
CA VAL A 114 41.95 -16.30 38.27
C VAL A 114 40.88 -17.16 37.62
N GLU A 115 40.24 -18.07 38.35
CA GLU A 115 39.15 -18.89 37.80
C GLU A 115 37.92 -18.03 37.46
N GLU A 116 37.57 -17.05 38.28
CA GLU A 116 36.48 -16.10 37.98
C GLU A 116 36.77 -15.28 36.71
N VAL A 117 38.01 -14.81 36.53
CA VAL A 117 38.42 -14.13 35.29
C VAL A 117 38.35 -15.07 34.09
N ARG A 118 38.73 -16.34 34.25
CA ARG A 118 38.63 -17.36 33.20
C ARG A 118 37.18 -17.61 32.79
N ASP A 119 36.28 -17.76 33.76
CA ASP A 119 34.85 -17.93 33.52
C ASP A 119 34.21 -16.70 32.85
N ILE A 120 34.64 -15.49 33.22
CA ILE A 120 34.21 -14.25 32.55
C ILE A 120 34.73 -14.22 31.11
N GLN A 121 35.98 -14.60 30.88
CA GLN A 121 36.58 -14.63 29.55
C GLN A 121 35.89 -15.66 28.65
N GLN A 122 35.58 -16.85 29.17
CA GLN A 122 34.86 -17.89 28.43
C GLN A 122 33.44 -17.43 28.09
N ARG A 123 32.68 -16.89 29.05
CA ARG A 123 31.34 -16.33 28.78
C ARG A 123 31.36 -15.21 27.74
N ASN A 124 32.38 -14.35 27.77
CA ASN A 124 32.54 -13.30 26.77
C ASN A 124 32.85 -13.87 25.38
N GLN A 125 33.65 -14.94 25.28
CA GLN A 125 33.91 -15.62 24.01
C GLN A 125 32.67 -16.31 23.45
N GLU A 126 31.91 -17.02 24.28
CA GLU A 126 30.65 -17.66 23.90
C GLU A 126 29.62 -16.62 23.42
N GLY A 127 29.48 -15.50 24.16
CA GLY A 127 28.60 -14.40 23.76
C GLY A 127 28.99 -13.73 22.43
N LEU A 128 30.30 -13.62 22.14
CA LEU A 128 30.78 -13.10 20.86
C LEU A 128 30.47 -14.06 19.70
N VAL A 129 30.65 -15.37 19.91
CA VAL A 129 30.33 -16.39 18.90
C VAL A 129 28.83 -16.40 18.58
N ASP A 130 27.97 -16.32 19.58
CA ASP A 130 26.52 -16.29 19.39
C ASP A 130 26.05 -15.00 18.71
N MET A 131 26.66 -13.86 19.04
CA MET A 131 26.43 -12.60 18.35
C MET A 131 26.86 -12.67 16.87
N MET A 132 28.02 -13.27 16.58
CA MET A 132 28.50 -13.47 15.21
C MET A 132 27.58 -14.40 14.41
N LYS A 133 27.14 -15.52 15.00
CA LYS A 133 26.16 -16.43 14.36
C LYS A 133 24.84 -15.72 14.06
N THR A 134 24.32 -14.95 15.02
CA THR A 134 23.08 -14.18 14.85
C THR A 134 23.23 -13.15 13.72
N THR A 135 24.36 -12.45 13.67
CA THR A 135 24.66 -11.47 12.62
C THR A 135 24.79 -12.13 11.25
N HIS A 136 25.45 -13.29 11.16
CA HIS A 136 25.61 -14.05 9.93
C HIS A 136 24.26 -14.53 9.38
N ASN A 137 23.41 -15.11 10.23
CA ASN A 137 22.07 -15.56 9.84
C ASN A 137 21.20 -14.40 9.36
N TRP A 138 21.30 -13.24 10.01
CA TRP A 138 20.58 -12.05 9.60
C TRP A 138 21.07 -11.50 8.24
N LEU A 139 22.38 -11.49 8.01
CA LEU A 139 22.97 -11.09 6.72
C LEU A 139 22.56 -12.04 5.59
N ALA A 140 22.56 -13.35 5.85
CA ALA A 140 22.11 -14.36 4.88
C ALA A 140 20.64 -14.12 4.47
N LEU A 141 19.76 -13.86 5.45
CA LEU A 141 18.35 -13.54 5.19
C LEU A 141 18.18 -12.24 4.38
N ILE A 142 19.00 -11.22 4.63
CA ILE A 142 18.96 -9.96 3.88
C ILE A 142 19.41 -10.16 2.45
N LEU A 143 20.51 -10.87 2.24
CA LEU A 143 21.04 -11.16 0.91
C LEU A 143 20.04 -12.00 0.10
N GLU A 144 19.42 -13.01 0.73
CA GLU A 144 18.36 -13.80 0.11
C GLU A 144 17.19 -12.91 -0.33
N ARG A 145 16.69 -12.02 0.56
CA ARG A 145 15.60 -11.10 0.23
C ARG A 145 15.97 -10.10 -0.86
N ALA A 146 17.19 -9.55 -0.82
CA ALA A 146 17.67 -8.63 -1.85
C ALA A 146 17.71 -9.31 -3.22
N ASN A 147 18.25 -10.54 -3.28
CA ASN A 147 18.28 -11.34 -4.50
C ASN A 147 16.88 -11.66 -5.03
N SER A 148 15.92 -11.99 -4.16
CA SER A 148 14.52 -12.18 -4.56
C SER A 148 13.90 -10.90 -5.14
N ILE A 149 14.20 -9.72 -4.58
CA ILE A 149 13.70 -8.44 -5.11
C ILE A 149 14.32 -8.12 -6.47
N PHE A 150 15.63 -8.32 -6.63
CA PHE A 150 16.31 -8.11 -7.91
C PHE A 150 15.78 -9.04 -8.99
N ARG A 151 15.63 -10.33 -8.66
CA ARG A 151 15.03 -11.31 -9.57
C ARG A 151 13.60 -10.95 -9.93
N LEU A 152 12.78 -10.53 -8.96
CA LEU A 152 11.41 -10.09 -9.24
C LEU A 152 11.36 -8.90 -10.19
N THR A 153 12.23 -7.91 -9.95
CA THR A 153 12.30 -6.71 -10.80
C THR A 153 12.73 -7.07 -12.22
N TYR A 154 13.73 -7.92 -12.35
CA TYR A 154 14.17 -8.46 -13.64
C TYR A 154 13.05 -9.23 -14.32
N GLU A 155 12.38 -10.14 -13.61
CA GLU A 155 11.31 -10.94 -14.21
C GLU A 155 10.09 -10.10 -14.60
N LEU A 156 9.76 -9.04 -13.85
CA LEU A 156 8.66 -8.14 -14.18
C LEU A 156 8.90 -7.39 -15.49
N HIS A 157 10.17 -7.06 -15.76
CA HIS A 157 10.60 -6.35 -16.97
C HIS A 157 10.79 -7.28 -18.16
N GLU A 158 11.42 -8.43 -17.94
CA GLU A 158 11.72 -9.39 -19.01
C GLU A 158 10.51 -10.20 -19.46
N TYR A 159 9.53 -10.42 -18.58
CA TYR A 159 8.37 -11.26 -18.86
C TYR A 159 7.07 -10.46 -18.78
N PRO A 160 6.86 -9.49 -19.71
CA PRO A 160 5.65 -8.66 -19.70
C PRO A 160 4.38 -9.43 -20.07
N ILE A 161 4.52 -10.63 -20.65
CA ILE A 161 3.41 -11.46 -21.11
C ILE A 161 3.55 -12.91 -20.58
N PRO A 162 2.47 -13.71 -20.55
CA PRO A 162 2.53 -15.10 -20.11
C PRO A 162 3.49 -15.94 -20.97
N ARG A 163 4.28 -16.79 -20.32
CA ARG A 163 5.32 -17.58 -21.00
C ARG A 163 4.71 -18.78 -21.71
N LEU A 164 3.69 -19.40 -21.13
CA LEU A 164 3.03 -20.59 -21.68
C LEU A 164 1.86 -20.21 -22.59
N PHE A 165 1.94 -20.62 -23.85
CA PHE A 165 0.85 -20.46 -24.82
C PHE A 165 0.85 -21.57 -25.87
N VAL A 166 -0.34 -21.85 -26.41
CA VAL A 166 -0.54 -22.79 -27.52
C VAL A 166 -1.37 -22.13 -28.61
N VAL A 167 -1.38 -22.74 -29.79
CA VAL A 167 -2.22 -22.28 -30.89
C VAL A 167 -3.17 -23.39 -31.30
N LEU A 168 -4.46 -23.08 -31.33
CA LEU A 168 -5.52 -24.05 -31.62
C LEU A 168 -6.43 -23.54 -32.75
N PRO A 169 -7.10 -24.45 -33.47
CA PRO A 169 -8.10 -24.07 -34.46
C PRO A 169 -9.26 -23.26 -33.87
N ALA A 170 -9.59 -22.14 -34.51
CA ALA A 170 -10.74 -21.29 -34.22
C ALA A 170 -12.06 -22.08 -34.37
N ARG A 171 -13.05 -21.78 -33.52
CA ARG A 171 -14.27 -22.61 -33.34
C ARG A 171 -15.11 -22.85 -34.62
N ASN A 172 -14.95 -22.08 -35.70
CA ASN A 172 -15.78 -22.14 -36.91
C ASN A 172 -15.01 -22.30 -38.24
N SER A 173 -13.72 -22.63 -38.23
CA SER A 173 -12.88 -22.61 -39.44
C SER A 173 -13.08 -23.76 -40.43
N PHE A 174 -14.00 -24.70 -40.15
CA PHE A 174 -14.23 -25.89 -40.99
C PHE A 174 -14.76 -25.58 -42.40
N ARG A 175 -15.23 -24.36 -42.68
CA ARG A 175 -15.93 -24.03 -43.94
C ARG A 175 -15.12 -23.22 -44.96
N ASP A 176 -14.05 -22.54 -44.57
CA ASP A 176 -13.29 -21.70 -45.52
C ASP A 176 -12.03 -22.41 -46.04
N ARG A 177 -12.12 -22.90 -47.29
CA ARG A 177 -11.02 -23.55 -48.02
C ARG A 177 -10.08 -22.57 -48.72
N ILE A 178 -10.43 -21.29 -48.78
CA ILE A 178 -9.77 -20.32 -49.68
C ILE A 178 -8.54 -19.65 -49.05
N ASN A 179 -8.42 -19.60 -47.71
CA ASN A 179 -7.23 -19.12 -47.01
C ASN A 179 -6.94 -19.94 -45.75
N PRO A 180 -6.07 -20.98 -45.82
CA PRO A 180 -5.95 -21.97 -44.75
C PRO A 180 -5.24 -21.49 -43.47
N LEU A 181 -4.60 -20.32 -43.45
CA LEU A 181 -3.68 -19.95 -42.38
C LEU A 181 -4.14 -18.79 -41.48
N VAL A 182 -4.80 -17.77 -42.02
CA VAL A 182 -5.00 -16.49 -41.29
C VAL A 182 -6.22 -16.52 -40.36
N ASP A 183 -7.31 -17.18 -40.75
CA ASP A 183 -8.55 -17.20 -39.96
C ASP A 183 -8.77 -18.51 -39.19
N LYS A 184 -7.81 -19.43 -39.29
CA LYS A 184 -7.96 -20.78 -38.73
C LYS A 184 -7.45 -20.92 -37.31
N TYR A 185 -6.54 -20.09 -36.85
CA TYR A 185 -5.80 -20.35 -35.63
C TYR A 185 -5.82 -19.17 -34.67
N ARG A 186 -5.98 -19.47 -33.38
CA ARG A 186 -5.92 -18.48 -32.29
C ARG A 186 -4.93 -18.92 -31.24
N LEU A 187 -4.20 -17.96 -30.68
CA LEU A 187 -3.27 -18.17 -29.58
C LEU A 187 -4.02 -18.17 -28.25
N TYR A 188 -3.76 -19.17 -27.43
CA TYR A 188 -4.32 -19.33 -26.09
C TYR A 188 -3.20 -19.35 -25.06
N PHE A 189 -3.29 -18.49 -24.04
CA PHE A 189 -2.35 -18.51 -22.92
C PHE A 189 -2.78 -19.56 -21.88
N LEU A 190 -1.79 -20.14 -21.22
CA LEU A 190 -1.97 -21.20 -20.24
C LEU A 190 -1.61 -20.72 -18.83
N CYS A 191 -2.34 -21.20 -17.84
CA CYS A 191 -2.11 -20.96 -16.42
C CYS A 191 -1.01 -21.88 -15.86
N GLU A 192 -0.10 -21.30 -15.10
CA GLU A 192 1.06 -21.92 -14.44
C GLU A 192 0.75 -22.29 -12.96
N CYS A 193 -0.39 -22.94 -12.68
CA CYS A 193 -0.74 -23.27 -11.29
C CYS A 193 -0.01 -24.53 -10.80
N ASP A 194 0.43 -24.51 -9.53
CA ASP A 194 0.85 -25.72 -8.83
C ASP A 194 -0.35 -26.20 -8.00
N THR A 195 -0.70 -27.48 -8.05
CA THR A 195 -1.87 -28.08 -7.38
C THR A 195 -1.75 -28.17 -5.85
N SER A 196 -1.03 -27.26 -5.21
CA SER A 196 -0.58 -27.35 -3.82
C SER A 196 -1.66 -27.14 -2.75
N SER A 197 -2.92 -26.86 -3.14
CA SER A 197 -3.97 -26.42 -2.21
C SER A 197 -4.94 -27.51 -1.76
N SER A 198 -4.95 -28.68 -2.39
CA SER A 198 -5.67 -29.85 -1.86
C SER A 198 -4.72 -30.63 -0.95
N GLY A 199 -5.02 -30.76 0.33
CA GLY A 199 -4.17 -31.36 1.38
C GLY A 199 -3.80 -32.84 1.23
N ASP A 200 -3.81 -33.40 0.01
CA ASP A 200 -3.25 -34.71 -0.30
C ASP A 200 -1.73 -34.60 -0.47
N SER A 201 -0.99 -35.17 0.48
CA SER A 201 0.47 -35.14 0.57
C SER A 201 1.22 -35.90 -0.53
N ASN A 202 0.54 -36.40 -1.56
CA ASN A 202 1.17 -37.08 -2.68
C ASN A 202 1.59 -36.08 -3.74
N LYS A 203 2.90 -35.73 -3.74
CA LYS A 203 3.67 -34.97 -4.76
C LYS A 203 2.80 -34.45 -5.92
N SER A 204 2.14 -33.33 -5.68
CA SER A 204 1.19 -32.76 -6.62
C SER A 204 1.97 -32.26 -7.85
N ARG A 205 1.76 -32.90 -9.00
CA ARG A 205 2.46 -32.52 -10.24
C ARG A 205 1.98 -31.14 -10.71
N PRO A 206 2.86 -30.31 -11.31
CA PRO A 206 2.44 -29.03 -11.88
C PRO A 206 1.30 -29.24 -12.87
N HIS A 207 0.25 -28.42 -12.77
CA HIS A 207 -0.96 -28.54 -13.59
C HIS A 207 -1.07 -27.32 -14.51
N ILE A 208 -1.02 -27.54 -15.81
CA ILE A 208 -1.11 -26.47 -16.82
C ILE A 208 -2.52 -26.53 -17.42
N HIS A 209 -3.26 -25.42 -17.47
CA HIS A 209 -4.60 -25.38 -18.07
C HIS A 209 -4.93 -24.06 -18.76
N PHE A 210 -5.99 -24.04 -19.57
CA PHE A 210 -6.46 -22.85 -20.26
C PHE A 210 -7.11 -21.87 -19.27
N ALA A 211 -6.72 -20.59 -19.34
CA ALA A 211 -7.49 -19.54 -18.70
C ALA A 211 -8.75 -19.19 -19.51
N LYS A 212 -9.75 -18.59 -18.85
CA LYS A 212 -11.03 -18.19 -19.48
C LYS A 212 -10.82 -17.02 -20.43
N HIS A 213 -10.43 -17.26 -21.68
CA HIS A 213 -10.35 -16.21 -22.69
C HIS A 213 -10.60 -16.73 -24.11
N ASP A 214 -11.00 -15.85 -25.03
CA ASP A 214 -11.40 -16.24 -26.40
C ASP A 214 -10.23 -16.60 -27.34
N GLY A 215 -9.01 -16.48 -26.85
CA GLY A 215 -7.80 -16.56 -27.66
C GLY A 215 -7.52 -15.28 -28.46
N TYR A 216 -6.30 -15.15 -28.97
CA TYR A 216 -5.81 -13.98 -29.69
C TYR A 216 -5.63 -14.31 -31.17
N ASP A 217 -6.10 -13.43 -32.04
CA ASP A 217 -5.85 -13.53 -33.48
C ASP A 217 -4.40 -13.16 -33.78
N ILE A 218 -3.78 -13.92 -34.68
CA ILE A 218 -2.36 -13.78 -35.05
C ILE A 218 -2.28 -12.93 -36.33
N ASP A 219 -1.51 -11.84 -36.30
CA ASP A 219 -1.41 -10.87 -37.39
C ASP A 219 -0.60 -11.39 -38.58
N ARG A 220 0.56 -11.99 -38.28
CA ARG A 220 1.50 -12.54 -39.27
C ARG A 220 1.73 -14.04 -39.00
N PRO A 221 0.75 -14.91 -39.28
CA PRO A 221 0.79 -16.32 -38.87
C PRO A 221 1.99 -17.08 -39.44
N SER A 222 2.38 -16.84 -40.70
CA SER A 222 3.54 -17.53 -41.30
C SER A 222 4.84 -17.23 -40.57
N GLU A 223 5.14 -15.95 -40.32
CA GLU A 223 6.32 -15.53 -39.55
C GLU A 223 6.25 -16.03 -38.09
N PHE A 224 5.06 -15.95 -37.49
CA PHE A 224 4.81 -16.43 -36.15
C PHE A 224 5.12 -17.91 -36.00
N PHE A 225 4.57 -18.76 -36.88
CA PHE A 225 4.79 -20.20 -36.77
C PHE A 225 6.19 -20.62 -37.23
N GLN A 226 6.84 -19.86 -38.13
CA GLN A 226 8.25 -20.08 -38.42
C GLN A 226 9.11 -19.87 -37.17
N LYS A 227 8.80 -18.85 -36.37
CA LYS A 227 9.56 -18.52 -35.16
C LYS A 227 9.19 -19.40 -33.95
N TYR A 228 7.90 -19.54 -33.64
CA TYR A 228 7.41 -20.19 -32.41
C TYR A 228 6.84 -21.59 -32.65
N GLY A 229 6.75 -22.06 -33.89
CA GLY A 229 6.17 -23.37 -34.24
C GLY A 229 6.79 -24.55 -33.49
N PRO A 230 8.14 -24.67 -33.41
CA PRO A 230 8.79 -25.73 -32.64
C PRO A 230 8.39 -25.71 -31.16
N TYR A 231 8.43 -24.54 -30.52
CA TYR A 231 8.00 -24.36 -29.12
C TYR A 231 6.54 -24.77 -28.90
N ILE A 232 5.64 -24.32 -29.77
CA ILE A 232 4.21 -24.64 -29.68
C ILE A 232 3.97 -26.14 -29.87
N LEU A 233 4.70 -26.79 -30.79
CA LEU A 233 4.58 -28.22 -31.03
C LEU A 233 4.92 -29.03 -29.77
N THR A 234 6.03 -28.69 -29.10
CA THR A 234 6.43 -29.33 -27.84
C THR A 234 5.38 -29.14 -26.75
N LEU A 235 4.85 -27.92 -26.59
CA LEU A 235 3.77 -27.66 -25.63
C LEU A 235 2.47 -28.40 -25.97
N LEU A 236 2.10 -28.48 -27.25
CA LEU A 236 0.91 -29.23 -27.68
C LEU A 236 1.07 -30.74 -27.43
N GLN A 237 2.27 -31.29 -27.61
CA GLN A 237 2.55 -32.69 -27.26
C GLN A 237 2.39 -32.92 -25.76
N LEU A 238 2.95 -32.03 -24.92
CA LEU A 238 2.77 -32.10 -23.46
C LEU A 238 1.31 -31.97 -23.05
N LEU A 239 0.57 -31.06 -23.69
CA LEU A 239 -0.86 -30.88 -23.47
C LEU A 239 -1.67 -32.10 -23.91
N ARG A 240 -1.29 -32.75 -25.01
CA ARG A 240 -1.92 -33.99 -25.47
C ARG A 240 -1.79 -35.08 -24.42
N TYR A 241 -0.59 -35.26 -23.86
CA TYR A 241 -0.36 -36.22 -22.78
C TYR A 241 -1.15 -35.86 -21.51
N SER A 242 -1.20 -34.59 -21.13
CA SER A 242 -1.95 -34.18 -19.93
C SER A 242 -3.45 -34.38 -20.08
N VAL A 243 -4.02 -34.10 -21.25
CA VAL A 243 -5.45 -34.34 -21.56
C VAL A 243 -5.79 -35.85 -21.52
N LEU A 244 -4.85 -36.73 -21.88
CA LEU A 244 -5.05 -38.18 -21.89
C LEU A 244 -4.77 -38.87 -20.54
N ALA A 245 -3.75 -38.43 -19.79
CA ALA A 245 -3.22 -39.16 -18.63
C ALA A 245 -3.80 -38.73 -17.28
N VAL A 246 -4.24 -37.47 -17.15
CA VAL A 246 -4.75 -36.92 -15.90
C VAL A 246 -6.06 -36.25 -16.24
N GLY A 247 -7.16 -36.60 -15.57
CA GLY A 247 -8.51 -36.09 -15.85
C GLY A 247 -8.57 -34.56 -15.88
N PHE A 248 -8.20 -33.98 -17.02
CA PHE A 248 -8.09 -32.55 -17.21
C PHE A 248 -9.49 -31.96 -17.20
N VAL A 249 -9.73 -31.02 -16.30
CA VAL A 249 -11.03 -30.34 -16.17
C VAL A 249 -11.11 -29.28 -17.29
N VAL A 250 -11.53 -29.71 -18.48
CA VAL A 250 -11.75 -28.83 -19.65
C VAL A 250 -13.13 -28.18 -19.58
N SER A 251 -13.54 -27.57 -18.46
CA SER A 251 -14.89 -26.99 -18.39
C SER A 251 -15.06 -25.71 -19.24
N GLN A 252 -14.01 -25.22 -19.94
CA GLN A 252 -13.94 -23.80 -20.31
C GLN A 252 -13.70 -23.51 -21.81
N ILE A 253 -13.44 -24.52 -22.64
CA ILE A 253 -13.30 -24.33 -24.11
C ILE A 253 -14.65 -24.42 -24.82
N ALA A 254 -15.69 -24.93 -24.18
CA ALA A 254 -17.07 -24.81 -24.62
C ALA A 254 -17.72 -23.72 -23.75
N GLY A 255 -18.16 -22.61 -24.33
CA GLY A 255 -18.81 -21.51 -23.60
C GLY A 255 -20.21 -21.87 -23.07
N VAL A 256 -20.32 -22.97 -22.32
CA VAL A 256 -21.57 -23.54 -21.85
C VAL A 256 -21.89 -22.96 -20.47
N GLY A 257 -23.05 -22.29 -20.37
CA GLY A 257 -23.52 -21.64 -19.15
C GLY A 257 -23.78 -22.62 -18.00
N GLN A 258 -23.53 -22.14 -16.78
CA GLN A 258 -23.73 -22.87 -15.53
C GLN A 258 -25.22 -23.14 -15.28
N GLY A 259 -25.68 -24.37 -15.45
CA GLY A 259 -27.06 -24.71 -15.10
C GLY A 259 -27.51 -26.12 -15.43
N LEU A 260 -26.73 -27.16 -15.11
CA LEU A 260 -27.18 -28.56 -15.08
C LEU A 260 -26.08 -29.43 -14.44
N GLN A 261 -26.35 -30.03 -13.27
CA GLN A 261 -25.37 -30.87 -12.55
C GLN A 261 -25.36 -32.33 -13.02
N ASP A 262 -26.48 -32.85 -13.52
CA ASP A 262 -26.60 -34.27 -13.94
C ASP A 262 -26.13 -34.54 -15.38
N GLY A 263 -25.70 -33.52 -16.13
CA GLY A 263 -25.15 -33.64 -17.48
C GLY A 263 -23.64 -33.37 -17.60
N ILE A 264 -22.96 -33.15 -16.47
CA ILE A 264 -21.57 -32.64 -16.45
C ILE A 264 -20.60 -33.64 -17.07
N GLU A 265 -20.72 -34.94 -16.78
CA GLU A 265 -19.76 -35.94 -17.26
C GLU A 265 -19.82 -36.12 -18.79
N GLU A 266 -21.01 -36.08 -19.38
CA GLU A 266 -21.18 -36.17 -20.83
C GLU A 266 -20.64 -34.92 -21.55
N ILE A 267 -20.89 -33.73 -20.97
CA ILE A 267 -20.35 -32.46 -21.47
C ILE A 267 -18.82 -32.43 -21.34
N GLU A 268 -18.26 -32.90 -20.23
CA GLU A 268 -16.81 -32.97 -20.02
C GLU A 268 -16.15 -33.93 -20.99
N ASN A 269 -16.72 -35.11 -21.22
CA ASN A 269 -16.20 -36.07 -22.19
C ASN A 269 -16.29 -35.53 -23.62
N ALA A 270 -17.40 -34.89 -24.00
CA ALA A 270 -17.55 -34.24 -25.29
C ALA A 270 -16.52 -33.10 -25.48
N THR A 271 -16.33 -32.27 -24.46
CA THR A 271 -15.38 -31.15 -24.49
C THR A 271 -13.93 -31.64 -24.53
N ARG A 272 -13.61 -32.71 -23.78
CA ARG A 272 -12.30 -33.37 -23.84
C ARG A 272 -12.03 -33.91 -25.22
N LYS A 273 -12.98 -34.64 -25.82
CA LYS A 273 -12.85 -35.17 -27.18
C LYS A 273 -12.63 -34.05 -28.20
N GLN A 274 -13.37 -32.95 -28.09
CA GLN A 274 -13.20 -31.79 -28.96
C GLN A 274 -11.82 -31.13 -28.79
N LEU A 275 -11.32 -31.01 -27.56
CA LEU A 275 -9.99 -30.47 -27.29
C LEU A 275 -8.91 -31.39 -27.84
N THR A 276 -8.97 -32.69 -27.57
CA THR A 276 -8.03 -33.68 -28.10
C THR A 276 -7.97 -33.59 -29.63
N GLN A 277 -9.13 -33.53 -30.29
CA GLN A 277 -9.19 -33.35 -31.74
C GLN A 277 -8.49 -32.06 -32.19
N LYS A 278 -8.76 -30.92 -31.53
CA LYS A 278 -8.11 -29.65 -31.87
C LYS A 278 -6.60 -29.66 -31.64
N VAL A 279 -6.13 -30.33 -30.59
CA VAL A 279 -4.71 -30.50 -30.29
C VAL A 279 -4.05 -31.38 -31.35
N ASP A 280 -4.68 -32.50 -31.71
CA ASP A 280 -4.18 -33.40 -32.76
C ASP A 280 -4.14 -32.69 -34.13
N GLU A 281 -5.16 -31.92 -34.48
CA GLU A 281 -5.20 -31.10 -35.69
C GLU A 281 -4.08 -30.06 -35.72
N ALA A 282 -3.85 -29.34 -34.60
CA ALA A 282 -2.76 -28.37 -34.49
C ALA A 282 -1.37 -29.04 -34.58
N ILE A 283 -1.20 -30.21 -33.97
CA ILE A 283 0.03 -31.00 -34.07
C ILE A 283 0.28 -31.44 -35.52
N GLY A 284 -0.74 -31.97 -36.20
CA GLY A 284 -0.64 -32.36 -37.61
C GLY A 284 -0.24 -31.18 -38.49
N PHE A 285 -0.93 -30.05 -38.32
CA PHE A 285 -0.61 -28.82 -39.04
C PHE A 285 0.85 -28.35 -38.85
N LEU A 286 1.36 -28.35 -37.61
CA LEU A 286 2.73 -27.94 -37.32
C LEU A 286 3.77 -28.95 -37.82
N LYS A 287 3.43 -30.25 -37.86
CA LYS A 287 4.32 -31.29 -38.42
C LYS A 287 4.44 -31.18 -39.93
N ASP A 288 3.35 -30.86 -40.62
CA ASP A 288 3.29 -30.76 -42.08
C ASP A 288 3.92 -29.47 -42.62
N MET A 289 4.22 -28.50 -41.75
CA MET A 289 4.86 -27.26 -42.20
C MET A 289 6.32 -27.49 -42.62
N PRO A 290 6.74 -26.96 -43.77
CA PRO A 290 8.10 -27.09 -44.27
C PRO A 290 9.06 -26.23 -43.43
N SER A 291 9.58 -26.79 -42.35
CA SER A 291 10.66 -26.15 -41.57
C SER A 291 11.96 -26.25 -42.33
N LYS A 292 12.51 -25.10 -42.74
CA LYS A 292 13.79 -25.00 -43.49
C LYS A 292 14.99 -25.58 -42.74
N ASP A 293 14.88 -25.80 -41.43
CA ASP A 293 15.97 -26.27 -40.56
C ASP A 293 15.74 -27.67 -39.96
N ARG A 294 14.72 -28.41 -40.40
CA ARG A 294 14.54 -29.82 -40.01
C ARG A 294 15.44 -30.73 -40.85
N ILE A 295 16.74 -30.64 -40.62
CA ILE A 295 17.74 -31.57 -41.15
C ILE A 295 18.27 -32.39 -39.96
N ASN A 296 17.73 -33.60 -39.79
CA ASN A 296 18.38 -34.81 -39.21
C ASN A 296 18.10 -35.33 -37.77
N SER A 297 17.07 -34.92 -37.02
CA SER A 297 16.96 -35.42 -35.61
C SER A 297 15.59 -35.91 -35.12
N ALA A 298 14.55 -36.02 -35.96
CA ALA A 298 13.19 -36.24 -35.46
C ALA A 298 12.50 -37.57 -35.87
N GLU A 299 13.16 -38.49 -36.59
CA GLU A 299 12.48 -39.70 -37.10
C GLU A 299 12.59 -40.95 -36.21
N ASP A 300 13.43 -40.98 -35.16
CA ASP A 300 13.64 -42.21 -34.35
C ASP A 300 13.09 -42.15 -32.89
N ALA A 301 12.39 -41.10 -32.49
CA ALA A 301 11.96 -40.90 -31.08
C ALA A 301 10.49 -41.27 -30.81
N GLU A 302 10.05 -42.48 -31.19
CA GLU A 302 8.68 -42.95 -30.89
C GLU A 302 8.50 -43.55 -29.47
N ASP A 303 9.54 -43.68 -28.64
CA ASP A 303 9.42 -44.34 -27.32
C ASP A 303 10.23 -43.68 -26.16
N GLU A 304 10.79 -42.49 -26.35
CA GLU A 304 11.47 -41.80 -25.25
C GLU A 304 10.50 -40.91 -24.45
N THR A 305 10.40 -41.21 -23.16
CA THR A 305 9.82 -40.33 -22.14
C THR A 305 10.31 -38.91 -22.34
N LEU A 306 9.45 -38.02 -22.85
CA LEU A 306 9.74 -36.60 -23.04
C LEU A 306 10.24 -35.99 -21.72
N GLU A 307 11.56 -35.85 -21.59
CA GLU A 307 12.15 -35.10 -20.49
C GLU A 307 11.77 -33.63 -20.68
N VAL A 308 10.81 -33.19 -19.84
CA VAL A 308 10.27 -31.82 -19.80
C VAL A 308 11.38 -30.76 -19.63
N GLU A 309 12.58 -31.16 -19.22
CA GLU A 309 13.74 -30.30 -18.96
C GLU A 309 14.37 -29.70 -20.23
N GLN A 310 14.07 -30.20 -21.43
CA GLN A 310 14.66 -29.69 -22.69
C GLN A 310 13.79 -28.71 -23.47
N ILE A 311 12.68 -28.23 -22.92
CA ILE A 311 11.95 -27.12 -23.58
C ILE A 311 12.84 -25.88 -23.49
N GLU A 312 13.45 -25.48 -24.61
CA GLU A 312 14.14 -24.19 -24.70
C GLU A 312 13.20 -23.10 -24.21
N ALA A 313 13.52 -22.57 -23.02
CA ALA A 313 12.71 -21.57 -22.39
C ALA A 313 12.80 -20.29 -23.22
N LEU A 314 11.65 -19.78 -23.68
CA LEU A 314 11.61 -18.50 -24.39
C LEU A 314 12.24 -17.40 -23.52
N GLU A 315 13.24 -16.72 -24.07
CA GLU A 315 13.88 -15.59 -23.40
C GLU A 315 12.96 -14.36 -23.38
N GLY A 316 13.27 -13.40 -22.51
CA GLY A 316 12.47 -12.16 -22.37
C GLY A 316 12.34 -11.38 -23.69
N ALA A 317 13.36 -11.41 -24.55
CA ALA A 317 13.31 -10.79 -25.87
C ALA A 317 12.29 -11.46 -26.81
N ASP A 318 12.19 -12.79 -26.77
CA ASP A 318 11.22 -13.53 -27.57
C ASP A 318 9.79 -13.28 -27.12
N LEU A 319 9.57 -13.14 -25.82
CA LEU A 319 8.25 -12.82 -25.27
C LEU A 319 7.85 -11.38 -25.54
N ARG A 320 8.78 -10.42 -25.48
CA ARG A 320 8.51 -9.06 -25.98
C ARG A 320 8.12 -9.06 -27.46
N HIS A 321 8.80 -9.87 -28.27
CA HIS A 321 8.50 -9.98 -29.70
C HIS A 321 7.17 -10.67 -29.98
N LEU A 322 6.78 -11.66 -29.16
CA LEU A 322 5.51 -12.38 -29.26
C LEU A 322 4.30 -11.42 -29.23
N ALA A 323 4.34 -10.39 -28.38
CA ALA A 323 3.30 -9.37 -28.30
C ALA A 323 3.08 -8.61 -29.64
N SER A 324 4.09 -8.54 -30.51
CA SER A 324 3.98 -7.90 -31.83
C SER A 324 3.22 -8.73 -32.88
N PHE A 325 2.92 -10.00 -32.57
CA PHE A 325 2.14 -10.88 -33.44
C PHE A 325 0.64 -10.91 -33.10
N LEU A 326 0.22 -10.31 -31.98
CA LEU A 326 -1.18 -10.34 -31.54
C LEU A 326 -1.94 -9.12 -32.09
N LYS A 327 -3.04 -9.34 -32.83
CA LYS A 327 -3.85 -8.25 -33.42
C LYS A 327 -4.51 -7.38 -32.36
N ASN A 328 -5.09 -8.01 -31.33
CA ASN A 328 -5.78 -7.32 -30.25
C ASN A 328 -4.80 -7.10 -29.09
N ARG A 329 -4.31 -5.87 -28.94
CA ARG A 329 -3.59 -5.46 -27.73
C ARG A 329 -4.62 -5.19 -26.65
N ASP A 330 -4.61 -6.03 -25.63
CA ASP A 330 -5.43 -5.81 -24.45
C ASP A 330 -5.00 -4.49 -23.79
N THR A 331 -5.82 -3.46 -23.90
CA THR A 331 -5.55 -2.14 -23.31
C THR A 331 -5.46 -2.20 -21.79
N THR A 332 -6.06 -3.24 -21.19
CA THR A 332 -6.05 -3.46 -19.74
C THR A 332 -4.79 -4.17 -19.24
N GLN A 333 -3.91 -4.62 -20.15
CA GLN A 333 -2.70 -5.41 -19.84
C GLN A 333 -2.96 -6.77 -19.15
N VAL A 334 -4.21 -7.26 -19.11
CA VAL A 334 -4.56 -8.56 -18.52
C VAL A 334 -4.59 -9.65 -19.59
N LEU A 335 -3.42 -9.98 -20.13
CA LEU A 335 -3.29 -10.95 -21.21
C LEU A 335 -3.80 -12.35 -20.79
N GLY A 336 -4.80 -12.84 -21.53
CA GLY A 336 -5.38 -14.16 -21.37
C GLY A 336 -6.23 -14.33 -20.11
N ASN A 337 -6.66 -13.25 -19.46
CA ASN A 337 -7.25 -13.31 -18.11
C ASN A 337 -6.34 -14.03 -17.10
N LEU A 338 -5.03 -13.88 -17.27
CA LEU A 338 -4.00 -14.34 -16.35
C LEU A 338 -3.48 -13.18 -15.50
N TYR A 339 -3.11 -13.51 -14.27
CA TYR A 339 -2.64 -12.60 -13.24
C TYR A 339 -1.22 -13.00 -12.84
N ARG A 340 -0.37 -11.99 -12.62
CA ARG A 340 0.99 -12.20 -12.11
C ARG A 340 0.95 -12.48 -10.62
N LEU A 341 1.57 -13.56 -10.21
CA LEU A 341 1.78 -13.93 -8.82
C LEU A 341 3.27 -13.97 -8.52
N ALA A 342 3.74 -13.05 -7.67
CA ALA A 342 5.12 -13.00 -7.23
C ALA A 342 5.37 -14.03 -6.12
N ARG A 343 6.41 -14.85 -6.28
CA ARG A 343 6.82 -15.83 -5.29
C ARG A 343 7.91 -15.29 -4.36
N PRO A 344 8.09 -15.87 -3.15
CA PRO A 344 9.13 -15.45 -2.22
C PRO A 344 10.57 -15.53 -2.78
N ASN A 345 10.82 -16.40 -3.75
CA ASN A 345 12.11 -16.55 -4.43
C ASN A 345 12.34 -15.51 -5.54
N GLY A 346 11.42 -14.55 -5.72
CA GLY A 346 11.49 -13.52 -6.75
C GLY A 346 10.98 -13.95 -8.13
N THR A 347 10.51 -15.19 -8.30
CA THR A 347 9.93 -15.62 -9.58
C THR A 347 8.50 -15.13 -9.76
N ILE A 348 8.08 -14.94 -11.01
CA ILE A 348 6.71 -14.57 -11.37
C ILE A 348 6.03 -15.75 -12.02
N LYS A 349 4.81 -16.03 -11.58
CA LYS A 349 3.91 -16.98 -12.23
C LYS A 349 2.71 -16.29 -12.85
N TRP A 350 2.24 -16.83 -13.96
CA TRP A 350 1.00 -16.41 -14.59
C TRP A 350 -0.13 -17.39 -14.26
N VAL A 351 -1.08 -16.96 -13.44
CA VAL A 351 -2.17 -17.81 -12.95
C VAL A 351 -3.53 -17.28 -13.36
N CYS A 352 -4.51 -18.15 -13.61
CA CYS A 352 -5.88 -17.72 -13.91
C CYS A 352 -6.53 -17.09 -12.67
N LEU A 353 -7.63 -16.36 -12.87
CA LEU A 353 -8.35 -15.67 -11.79
C LEU A 353 -8.71 -16.62 -10.63
N ASP A 354 -9.13 -17.84 -10.95
CA ASP A 354 -9.57 -18.81 -9.95
C ASP A 354 -8.38 -19.22 -9.05
N HIS A 355 -7.24 -19.58 -9.63
CA HIS A 355 -6.02 -19.89 -8.88
C HIS A 355 -5.41 -18.68 -8.18
N TYR A 356 -5.50 -17.48 -8.76
CA TYR A 356 -5.07 -16.25 -8.09
C TYR A 356 -5.86 -16.02 -6.78
N ARG A 357 -7.19 -16.23 -6.83
CA ARG A 357 -8.06 -16.12 -5.65
C ARG A 357 -7.79 -17.23 -4.64
N ASP A 358 -7.54 -18.45 -5.09
CA ASP A 358 -7.23 -19.56 -4.21
C ASP A 358 -5.88 -19.39 -3.52
N GLU A 359 -4.85 -18.92 -4.23
CA GLU A 359 -3.56 -18.59 -3.62
C GLU A 359 -3.72 -17.47 -2.57
N ILE A 360 -4.48 -16.41 -2.88
CA ILE A 360 -4.77 -15.37 -1.89
C ILE A 360 -5.53 -15.95 -0.70
N ARG A 361 -6.51 -16.83 -0.93
CA ARG A 361 -7.28 -17.47 0.14
C ARG A 361 -6.40 -18.36 1.01
N ASP A 362 -5.52 -19.16 0.41
CA ASP A 362 -4.56 -20.01 1.12
C ASP A 362 -3.55 -19.16 1.90
N LEU A 363 -3.04 -18.08 1.30
CA LEU A 363 -2.17 -17.12 1.98
C LEU A 363 -2.88 -16.52 3.21
N VAL A 364 -4.15 -16.11 3.06
CA VAL A 364 -5.01 -15.60 4.15
C VAL A 364 -5.30 -16.68 5.19
N SER A 365 -5.36 -17.95 4.80
CA SER A 365 -5.64 -19.07 5.71
C SER A 365 -4.40 -19.51 6.49
N ARG A 366 -3.20 -19.38 5.91
CA ARG A 366 -1.90 -19.72 6.53
C ARG A 366 -1.32 -18.58 7.39
N GLY A 367 -1.67 -17.34 7.09
CA GLY A 367 -1.30 -16.15 7.89
C GLY A 367 -2.44 -15.67 8.77
N THR A 368 -2.16 -14.84 9.78
CA THR A 368 -3.25 -14.00 10.32
C THR A 368 -3.66 -13.02 9.21
N PRO A 369 -4.96 -12.79 8.95
CA PRO A 369 -5.43 -11.94 7.84
C PRO A 369 -4.71 -10.58 7.77
N SER A 370 -4.36 -10.03 8.93
CA SER A 370 -3.57 -8.81 9.10
C SER A 370 -2.16 -8.87 8.51
N THR A 371 -1.45 -10.01 8.58
CA THR A 371 -0.08 -10.17 8.05
C THR A 371 -0.02 -10.35 6.54
N VAL A 372 -1.10 -10.85 5.94
CA VAL A 372 -1.26 -10.94 4.49
C VAL A 372 -1.56 -9.59 3.89
N LEU A 373 -2.56 -8.89 4.45
CA LEU A 373 -2.88 -7.51 4.09
C LEU A 373 -1.65 -6.61 4.15
N ALA A 374 -0.88 -6.76 5.23
CA ALA A 374 0.39 -6.09 5.45
C ALA A 374 1.42 -6.30 4.33
N LYS A 375 1.62 -7.54 3.91
CA LYS A 375 2.56 -7.90 2.83
C LYS A 375 2.06 -7.40 1.48
N VAL A 376 0.77 -7.50 1.23
CA VAL A 376 0.12 -6.96 0.03
C VAL A 376 0.30 -5.44 -0.02
N MET A 377 0.13 -4.74 1.10
CA MET A 377 0.40 -3.31 1.20
C MET A 377 1.87 -2.98 0.95
N ALA A 378 2.81 -3.75 1.51
CA ALA A 378 4.24 -3.48 1.34
C ALA A 378 4.75 -3.72 -0.10
N GLY A 379 4.14 -4.67 -0.84
CA GLY A 379 4.61 -5.09 -2.17
C GLY A 379 3.90 -4.43 -3.36
N HIS A 380 2.74 -3.80 -3.18
CA HIS A 380 1.93 -3.29 -4.30
C HIS A 380 1.77 -1.76 -4.26
N GLU A 381 1.60 -1.15 -5.45
CA GLU A 381 1.27 0.27 -5.65
C GLU A 381 -0.18 0.62 -5.23
N LEU A 382 -0.64 0.08 -4.11
CA LEU A 382 -1.99 0.31 -3.60
C LEU A 382 -2.15 1.77 -3.19
N GLN A 383 -2.98 2.48 -3.95
CA GLN A 383 -3.29 3.89 -3.67
C GLN A 383 -4.47 4.07 -2.72
N SER A 384 -5.39 3.10 -2.66
CA SER A 384 -6.63 3.17 -1.86
C SER A 384 -6.91 1.84 -1.17
N PHE A 385 -7.33 1.88 0.08
CA PHE A 385 -7.61 0.67 0.85
C PHE A 385 -8.73 0.84 1.88
N THR A 386 -9.49 -0.23 2.15
CA THR A 386 -10.65 -0.24 3.07
C THR A 386 -10.56 -1.45 4.00
N ILE A 387 -10.65 -1.24 5.31
CA ILE A 387 -10.50 -2.27 6.35
C ILE A 387 -11.71 -2.23 7.26
N ARG A 388 -12.62 -3.22 7.19
CA ARG A 388 -13.85 -3.17 8.00
C ARG A 388 -13.66 -3.51 9.49
N ASN A 389 -12.72 -4.39 9.82
CA ASN A 389 -12.37 -4.75 11.21
C ASN A 389 -10.88 -4.46 11.41
N CYS A 390 -10.58 -3.24 11.86
CA CYS A 390 -9.20 -2.75 11.85
C CYS A 390 -8.42 -2.99 13.16
N GLY A 391 -9.06 -3.54 14.20
CA GLY A 391 -8.44 -3.69 15.51
C GLY A 391 -7.17 -4.55 15.49
N GLU A 392 -7.24 -5.75 14.92
CA GLU A 392 -6.07 -6.64 14.76
C GLU A 392 -5.07 -6.10 13.73
N PHE A 393 -5.57 -5.47 12.67
CA PHE A 393 -4.73 -4.89 11.62
C PHE A 393 -3.81 -3.80 12.18
N LEU A 394 -4.34 -2.89 13.01
CA LEU A 394 -3.56 -1.76 13.54
C LEU A 394 -2.38 -2.23 14.40
N VAL A 395 -2.52 -3.33 15.15
CA VAL A 395 -1.44 -3.92 15.97
C VAL A 395 -0.31 -4.42 15.09
N GLN A 396 -0.63 -5.00 13.93
CA GLN A 396 0.39 -5.45 12.98
C GLN A 396 0.96 -4.30 12.17
N ALA A 397 0.14 -3.31 11.83
CA ALA A 397 0.53 -2.18 10.99
C ALA A 397 1.65 -1.33 11.62
N GLU A 398 1.74 -1.30 12.95
CA GLU A 398 2.87 -0.70 13.65
C GLU A 398 4.21 -1.33 13.27
N LYS A 399 4.25 -2.63 12.95
CA LYS A 399 5.49 -3.34 12.58
C LYS A 399 5.85 -3.22 11.11
N LEU A 400 5.00 -2.61 10.30
CA LEU A 400 5.18 -2.55 8.85
C LEU A 400 5.86 -1.27 8.39
N HIS A 401 6.60 -1.42 7.29
CA HIS A 401 6.92 -0.32 6.39
C HIS A 401 5.75 -0.20 5.41
N ILE A 402 4.86 0.76 5.68
CA ILE A 402 3.72 1.01 4.80
C ILE A 402 4.26 1.63 3.51
N THR A 403 3.68 1.20 2.41
CA THR A 403 3.94 1.70 1.06
C THR A 403 3.88 3.24 0.99
N ASN A 404 4.90 3.82 0.35
CA ASN A 404 4.97 5.27 0.09
C ASN A 404 3.87 5.75 -0.88
N GLN A 405 3.08 4.85 -1.49
CA GLN A 405 2.08 5.18 -2.51
C GLN A 405 0.65 5.28 -1.97
N LEU A 406 0.40 4.92 -0.70
CA LEU A 406 -0.95 4.95 -0.13
C LEU A 406 -1.47 6.39 -0.08
N ARG A 407 -2.59 6.67 -0.77
CA ARG A 407 -3.23 7.99 -0.85
C ARG A 407 -4.55 8.07 -0.10
N ARG A 408 -5.28 6.96 0.00
CA ARG A 408 -6.58 6.87 0.68
C ARG A 408 -6.65 5.63 1.56
N ILE A 409 -7.11 5.77 2.79
CA ILE A 409 -7.40 4.63 3.67
C ILE A 409 -8.74 4.85 4.37
N HIS A 410 -9.56 3.82 4.40
CA HIS A 410 -10.80 3.76 5.16
C HIS A 410 -10.65 2.66 6.23
N LEU A 411 -10.64 3.07 7.49
CA LEU A 411 -10.63 2.20 8.65
C LEU A 411 -12.06 2.13 9.19
N GLY A 412 -12.74 1.01 8.97
CA GLY A 412 -14.06 0.71 9.51
C GLY A 412 -14.01 0.32 10.99
N THR A 413 -15.09 -0.30 11.47
CA THR A 413 -15.33 -0.73 12.86
C THR A 413 -14.16 -1.45 13.57
N GLY A 414 -14.23 -1.51 14.90
CA GLY A 414 -13.27 -2.23 15.75
C GLY A 414 -12.17 -1.37 16.39
N ILE A 415 -12.34 -0.04 16.40
CA ILE A 415 -11.48 0.91 17.12
C ILE A 415 -12.12 1.19 18.48
N GLU A 416 -11.76 0.40 19.48
CA GLU A 416 -12.40 0.39 20.81
C GLU A 416 -11.53 1.05 21.90
N GLY A 417 -10.26 1.41 21.61
CA GLY A 417 -9.33 1.80 22.67
C GLY A 417 -8.28 2.88 22.35
N ARG A 418 -7.75 3.50 23.42
CA ARG A 418 -6.61 4.45 23.39
C ARG A 418 -5.36 3.88 22.72
N SER A 419 -5.12 2.57 22.85
CA SER A 419 -3.98 1.90 22.23
C SER A 419 -4.05 1.98 20.70
N GLN A 420 -5.23 1.76 20.11
CA GLN A 420 -5.43 1.78 18.66
C GLN A 420 -5.33 3.19 18.06
N VAL A 421 -5.71 4.22 18.81
CA VAL A 421 -5.46 5.62 18.45
C VAL A 421 -3.96 5.90 18.24
N GLY A 422 -3.11 5.39 19.13
CA GLY A 422 -1.66 5.49 19.00
C GLY A 422 -1.14 4.79 17.73
N LEU A 423 -1.72 3.63 17.40
CA LEU A 423 -1.40 2.85 16.21
C LEU A 423 -1.83 3.57 14.93
N ILE A 424 -3.00 4.22 14.90
CA ILE A 424 -3.44 5.07 13.78
C ILE A 424 -2.47 6.24 13.60
N SER A 425 -2.06 6.91 14.69
CA SER A 425 -1.06 7.98 14.61
C SER A 425 0.27 7.49 14.05
N SER A 426 0.70 6.28 14.41
CA SER A 426 1.90 5.62 13.86
C SER A 426 1.76 5.30 12.37
N LEU A 427 0.62 4.71 11.97
CA LEU A 427 0.24 4.39 10.59
C LEU A 427 0.30 5.65 9.69
N VAL A 428 -0.29 6.73 10.19
CA VAL A 428 -0.32 8.06 9.57
C VAL A 428 1.09 8.61 9.36
N LYS A 429 1.95 8.58 10.39
CA LYS A 429 3.33 9.07 10.29
C LYS A 429 4.18 8.29 9.28
N LYS A 430 3.91 6.99 9.13
CA LYS A 430 4.63 6.12 8.20
C LYS A 430 4.12 6.22 6.75
N SER A 431 3.05 6.96 6.50
CA SER A 431 2.38 7.05 5.19
C SER A 431 2.42 8.49 4.66
N PRO A 432 3.57 9.03 4.22
CA PRO A 432 3.75 10.45 3.91
C PRO A 432 2.92 10.96 2.72
N ARG A 433 2.41 10.06 1.86
CA ARG A 433 1.52 10.41 0.74
C ARG A 433 0.03 10.24 1.06
N LEU A 434 -0.33 9.84 2.28
CA LEU A 434 -1.72 9.66 2.66
C LEU A 434 -2.43 11.02 2.64
N ARG A 435 -3.42 11.16 1.76
CA ARG A 435 -4.20 12.39 1.55
C ARG A 435 -5.58 12.30 2.18
N HIS A 436 -6.17 11.11 2.17
CA HIS A 436 -7.54 10.86 2.64
C HIS A 436 -7.54 9.76 3.69
N LEU A 437 -8.02 10.06 4.88
CA LEU A 437 -8.18 9.10 5.97
C LEU A 437 -9.63 9.15 6.42
N THR A 438 -10.36 8.05 6.25
CA THR A 438 -11.69 7.85 6.83
C THR A 438 -11.57 6.86 7.98
N ILE A 439 -12.12 7.19 9.15
CA ILE A 439 -12.07 6.37 10.36
C ILE A 439 -13.48 6.21 10.91
N GLN A 440 -13.94 4.98 11.09
CA GLN A 440 -15.19 4.67 11.75
C GLN A 440 -14.94 4.41 13.24
N LEU A 441 -15.58 5.18 14.10
CA LEU A 441 -15.44 5.13 15.56
C LEU A 441 -16.79 4.80 16.20
N PRO A 442 -16.81 4.11 17.36
CA PRO A 442 -18.05 3.71 18.00
C PRO A 442 -18.87 4.89 18.56
N ASP A 443 -18.20 5.93 19.03
CA ASP A 443 -18.85 7.07 19.68
C ASP A 443 -17.99 8.36 19.72
N LEU A 444 -18.60 9.45 20.20
CA LEU A 444 -17.93 10.74 20.42
C LEU A 444 -16.81 10.68 21.48
N HIS A 445 -16.83 9.71 22.40
CA HIS A 445 -15.76 9.54 23.38
C HIS A 445 -14.47 9.03 22.72
N ALA A 446 -14.60 8.12 21.74
CA ALA A 446 -13.51 7.66 20.90
C ALA A 446 -12.94 8.80 20.04
N VAL A 447 -13.79 9.65 19.46
CA VAL A 447 -13.38 10.87 18.75
C VAL A 447 -12.57 11.78 19.66
N ARG A 448 -13.08 12.07 20.86
CA ARG A 448 -12.39 12.88 21.87
C ARG A 448 -11.01 12.30 22.18
N THR A 449 -10.96 11.00 22.40
CA THR A 449 -9.74 10.29 22.76
C THR A 449 -8.72 10.31 21.63
N LEU A 450 -9.17 10.17 20.38
CA LEU A 450 -8.36 10.26 19.17
C LEU A 450 -7.70 11.65 19.05
N PHE A 451 -8.46 12.71 19.31
CA PHE A 451 -8.01 14.08 19.07
C PHE A 451 -7.43 14.80 20.29
N ALA A 452 -7.70 14.36 21.52
CA ALA A 452 -7.24 15.02 22.74
C ALA A 452 -5.72 15.11 22.86
N ASN A 453 -5.00 14.13 22.30
CA ASN A 453 -3.54 14.07 22.32
C ASN A 453 -2.91 14.40 20.96
N ALA A 454 -3.73 14.66 19.95
CA ALA A 454 -3.26 14.83 18.60
C ALA A 454 -2.67 16.24 18.43
N LYS A 455 -1.44 16.31 17.94
CA LYS A 455 -0.78 17.60 17.67
C LYS A 455 -1.05 17.99 16.21
N PRO A 456 -1.34 19.27 15.89
CA PRO A 456 -1.72 19.69 14.53
C PRO A 456 -0.74 19.24 13.43
N TYR A 457 0.56 19.24 13.72
CA TYR A 457 1.58 18.82 12.76
C TYR A 457 1.53 17.33 12.39
N GLN A 458 0.90 16.48 13.21
CA GLN A 458 0.76 15.04 12.93
C GLN A 458 -0.16 14.76 11.74
N PHE A 459 -0.97 15.75 11.36
CA PHE A 459 -1.84 15.67 10.18
C PHE A 459 -1.37 16.61 9.05
N ARG A 460 -0.09 17.02 9.05
CA ARG A 460 0.48 17.70 7.88
C ARG A 460 0.56 16.73 6.71
N GLY A 461 -0.17 17.02 5.64
CA GLY A 461 -0.16 16.24 4.39
C GLY A 461 -1.54 15.73 3.96
N TYR A 462 -2.50 15.67 4.87
CA TYR A 462 -3.88 15.26 4.60
C TYR A 462 -4.64 16.39 3.90
N SER A 463 -5.46 16.03 2.92
CA SER A 463 -6.51 16.89 2.37
C SER A 463 -7.84 16.66 3.09
N VAL A 464 -8.12 15.42 3.53
CA VAL A 464 -9.40 15.05 4.15
C VAL A 464 -9.18 14.04 5.29
N LEU A 465 -9.76 14.34 6.45
CA LEU A 465 -9.88 13.43 7.60
C LEU A 465 -11.36 13.27 7.93
N GLU A 466 -11.97 12.19 7.48
CA GLU A 466 -13.37 11.87 7.77
C GLU A 466 -13.43 10.91 8.96
N VAL A 467 -14.31 11.21 9.91
CA VAL A 467 -14.56 10.37 11.08
C VAL A 467 -16.04 10.02 11.10
N GLN A 468 -16.38 8.78 10.80
CA GLN A 468 -17.75 8.28 10.81
C GLN A 468 -18.04 7.67 12.17
N LEU A 469 -19.22 7.89 12.73
CA LEU A 469 -19.66 7.23 13.95
C LEU A 469 -20.54 6.03 13.61
N ASP A 470 -20.48 4.96 14.41
CA ASP A 470 -21.34 3.78 14.25
C ASP A 470 -22.84 4.11 14.38
N THR A 471 -23.17 5.25 14.98
CA THR A 471 -24.52 5.82 15.04
C THR A 471 -25.06 6.27 13.69
N GLY A 472 -24.23 6.29 12.63
CA GLY A 472 -24.56 6.85 11.32
C GLY A 472 -24.30 8.37 11.22
N GLU A 473 -23.86 9.00 12.31
CA GLU A 473 -23.44 10.40 12.35
C GLU A 473 -22.04 10.54 11.72
N ASN A 474 -21.80 11.59 10.95
CA ASN A 474 -20.52 11.78 10.27
C ASN A 474 -19.85 13.08 10.73
N LEU A 475 -18.59 12.98 11.16
CA LEU A 475 -17.73 14.10 11.54
C LEU A 475 -16.64 14.24 10.48
N THR A 476 -16.77 15.19 9.57
CA THR A 476 -15.83 15.35 8.46
C THR A 476 -14.85 16.50 8.71
N GLY A 477 -13.61 16.20 9.12
CA GLY A 477 -12.55 17.20 9.17
C GLY A 477 -11.93 17.45 7.79
N CYS A 478 -11.86 18.70 7.33
CA CYS A 478 -11.10 19.04 6.11
C CYS A 478 -9.88 19.87 6.48
N ILE A 479 -8.69 19.37 6.15
CA ILE A 479 -7.43 20.07 6.43
C ILE A 479 -7.03 20.80 5.15
N GLN A 480 -7.26 22.11 5.09
CA GLN A 480 -6.79 22.96 3.98
C GLN A 480 -5.58 23.80 4.41
N ASN A 481 -4.57 23.89 3.54
CA ASN A 481 -3.39 24.76 3.68
C ASN A 481 -2.44 24.45 4.85
N HIS A 482 -2.27 23.17 5.22
CA HIS A 482 -1.36 22.74 6.29
C HIS A 482 -1.69 23.25 7.71
N GLU A 483 -2.83 23.92 7.85
CA GLU A 483 -3.47 24.28 9.10
C GLU A 483 -4.80 23.51 9.19
N PHE A 484 -5.23 23.09 10.39
CA PHE A 484 -6.61 22.65 10.58
C PHE A 484 -7.50 23.89 10.46
N SER A 485 -7.77 24.30 9.23
CA SER A 485 -8.53 25.50 8.92
C SER A 485 -10.03 25.30 9.16
N SER A 486 -10.52 24.05 9.07
CA SER A 486 -11.93 23.74 9.27
C SER A 486 -12.17 22.30 9.74
N ILE A 487 -13.05 22.11 10.71
CA ILE A 487 -13.62 20.78 10.99
C ILE A 487 -15.11 20.91 10.72
N HIS A 488 -15.59 20.24 9.67
CA HIS A 488 -17.03 20.18 9.38
C HIS A 488 -17.64 19.11 10.30
N LEU A 489 -18.26 19.55 11.38
CA LEU A 489 -18.90 18.69 12.36
C LEU A 489 -20.38 18.54 12.00
N VAL A 490 -20.71 17.64 11.07
CA VAL A 490 -22.12 17.36 10.74
C VAL A 490 -22.75 16.48 11.83
N ALA A 491 -23.01 17.09 12.99
CA ALA A 491 -23.71 16.45 14.09
C ALA A 491 -25.21 16.62 13.89
N MET A 492 -25.87 15.56 13.39
CA MET A 492 -27.33 15.57 13.18
C MET A 492 -28.14 15.49 14.48
N ASP A 493 -27.50 15.16 15.61
CA ASP A 493 -28.10 15.13 16.95
C ASP A 493 -27.07 15.60 18.00
N CYS A 494 -27.15 16.86 18.42
CA CYS A 494 -26.23 17.42 19.40
C CYS A 494 -26.60 17.07 20.85
N SER A 495 -27.57 16.18 21.09
CA SER A 495 -28.02 15.79 22.45
C SER A 495 -26.94 15.13 23.32
N LYS A 496 -25.78 14.78 22.76
CA LYS A 496 -24.63 14.22 23.49
C LYS A 496 -23.51 15.26 23.57
N GLN A 497 -22.89 15.38 24.75
CA GLN A 497 -21.80 16.34 25.00
C GLN A 497 -20.70 16.25 23.93
N MET A 498 -20.65 17.23 23.03
CA MET A 498 -19.58 17.31 22.04
C MET A 498 -18.22 17.54 22.73
N PRO A 499 -17.19 16.77 22.39
CA PRO A 499 -15.86 17.00 22.92
C PRO A 499 -15.25 18.26 22.32
N ILE A 500 -14.64 19.10 23.18
CA ILE A 500 -13.85 20.25 22.73
C ILE A 500 -12.64 19.72 21.98
N LEU A 501 -12.55 20.01 20.69
CA LEU A 501 -11.43 19.62 19.84
C LEU A 501 -10.41 20.77 19.80
N PRO A 502 -9.16 20.55 20.23
CA PRO A 502 -8.25 21.64 20.56
C PRO A 502 -7.61 22.35 19.35
N PHE A 503 -8.27 22.42 18.19
CA PHE A 503 -7.74 23.04 16.97
C PHE A 503 -8.84 23.40 15.96
N VAL A 504 -10.10 23.50 16.39
CA VAL A 504 -11.20 23.92 15.52
C VAL A 504 -11.21 25.44 15.39
N THR A 505 -10.91 25.96 14.20
CA THR A 505 -11.07 27.40 13.87
C THR A 505 -12.39 27.70 13.17
N LYS A 506 -12.94 26.71 12.45
CA LYS A 506 -14.24 26.76 11.79
C LYS A 506 -15.05 25.49 12.09
N MET A 507 -16.32 25.63 12.44
CA MET A 507 -17.27 24.54 12.71
C MET A 507 -18.51 24.71 11.84
N THR A 508 -18.93 23.68 11.10
CA THR A 508 -20.28 23.58 10.54
C THR A 508 -21.11 22.65 11.43
N THR A 509 -22.38 22.94 11.74
CA THR A 509 -23.28 22.12 12.60
C THR A 509 -24.74 22.32 12.24
N SER A 510 -25.64 21.40 12.60
CA SER A 510 -27.09 21.57 12.49
C SER A 510 -27.76 21.72 13.86
N VAL A 511 -28.81 22.52 13.99
CA VAL A 511 -29.57 22.75 15.22
C VAL A 511 -31.06 22.57 14.92
N HIS A 512 -31.67 21.54 15.51
CA HIS A 512 -33.08 21.19 15.28
C HIS A 512 -33.93 21.29 16.55
N SER A 513 -33.32 21.45 17.73
CA SER A 513 -33.99 21.50 19.02
C SER A 513 -33.35 22.48 20.00
N GLU A 514 -34.08 22.88 21.05
CA GLU A 514 -33.53 23.66 22.18
C GLU A 514 -32.38 22.94 22.89
N THR A 515 -32.39 21.60 22.85
CA THR A 515 -31.32 20.78 23.41
C THR A 515 -30.02 21.01 22.63
N ASP A 516 -30.07 20.97 21.29
CA ASP A 516 -28.91 21.26 20.43
C ASP A 516 -28.37 22.66 20.68
N LEU A 517 -29.25 23.65 20.85
CA LEU A 517 -28.89 25.03 21.15
C LEU A 517 -28.12 25.14 22.48
N HIS A 518 -28.58 24.46 23.52
CA HIS A 518 -27.89 24.43 24.80
C HIS A 518 -26.49 23.81 24.67
N TYR A 519 -26.32 22.74 23.89
CA TYR A 519 -25.01 22.13 23.64
C TYR A 519 -24.08 23.03 22.83
N LEU A 520 -24.61 23.71 21.79
CA LEU A 520 -23.87 24.69 21.02
C LEU A 520 -23.33 25.82 21.90
N GLY A 521 -24.14 26.31 22.85
CA GLY A 521 -23.72 27.29 23.85
C GLY A 521 -22.62 26.77 24.78
N GLN A 522 -22.71 25.52 25.23
CA GLN A 522 -21.66 24.90 26.06
C GLN A 522 -20.36 24.67 25.29
N PHE A 523 -20.43 24.30 24.01
CA PHE A 523 -19.27 24.03 23.18
C PHE A 523 -18.53 25.32 22.84
N SER A 524 -19.26 26.29 22.28
CA SER A 524 -18.71 27.58 21.86
C SER A 524 -18.06 28.32 23.04
N GLY A 525 -18.63 28.29 24.24
CA GLY A 525 -18.03 28.98 25.39
C GLY A 525 -16.70 28.42 25.90
N LYS A 526 -16.28 27.22 25.46
CA LYS A 526 -15.07 26.57 25.98
C LYS A 526 -13.84 26.70 25.08
N ASP A 527 -13.98 27.02 23.79
CA ASP A 527 -12.83 27.21 22.89
C ASP A 527 -12.76 28.62 22.31
N SER A 528 -11.78 29.40 22.77
CA SER A 528 -11.53 30.78 22.32
C SER A 528 -10.94 30.87 20.90
N ARG A 529 -10.55 29.74 20.30
CA ARG A 529 -9.96 29.67 18.95
C ARG A 529 -10.99 29.45 17.86
N LEU A 530 -12.20 29.00 18.21
CA LEU A 530 -13.30 28.94 17.25
C LEU A 530 -13.59 30.36 16.76
N LYS A 531 -13.27 30.65 15.49
CA LYS A 531 -13.41 31.97 14.86
C LYS A 531 -14.61 32.04 13.94
N GLU A 532 -14.94 30.93 13.30
CA GLU A 532 -16.06 30.85 12.36
C GLU A 532 -16.99 29.71 12.77
N ILE A 533 -18.29 29.94 12.63
CA ILE A 533 -19.28 28.88 12.79
C ILE A 533 -20.32 28.97 11.68
N ASP A 534 -20.75 27.84 11.21
CA ASP A 534 -21.68 27.64 10.11
C ASP A 534 -22.78 26.71 10.64
N VAL A 535 -24.02 27.19 10.64
CA VAL A 535 -25.13 26.56 11.37
C VAL A 535 -26.31 26.36 10.44
N GLU A 536 -26.65 25.10 10.18
CA GLU A 536 -27.92 24.74 9.57
C GLU A 536 -29.01 24.76 10.65
N VAL A 537 -29.97 25.66 10.55
CA VAL A 537 -30.98 25.85 11.60
C VAL A 537 -32.25 26.36 10.95
N ALA A 538 -33.43 26.03 11.49
CA ALA A 538 -34.67 26.62 10.99
C ALA A 538 -34.66 28.14 11.19
N VAL A 539 -35.19 28.95 10.24
CA VAL A 539 -35.25 30.42 10.36
C VAL A 539 -35.83 30.87 11.70
N ALA A 540 -36.84 30.14 12.21
CA ALA A 540 -37.48 30.44 13.50
C ALA A 540 -36.52 30.40 14.72
N MET A 541 -35.41 29.67 14.61
CA MET A 541 -34.39 29.45 15.64
C MET A 541 -33.09 30.24 15.41
N PHE A 542 -32.92 30.95 14.28
CA PHE A 542 -31.73 31.76 13.97
C PHE A 542 -31.33 32.65 15.14
N PHE A 543 -32.32 33.28 15.75
CA PHE A 543 -32.14 34.29 16.77
C PHE A 543 -31.76 33.72 18.14
N ASP A 544 -32.30 32.56 18.47
CA ASP A 544 -31.95 31.86 19.71
C ASP A 544 -30.50 31.35 19.62
N VAL A 545 -30.10 30.85 18.43
CA VAL A 545 -28.70 30.50 18.15
C VAL A 545 -27.79 31.72 18.22
N TYR A 546 -28.13 32.82 17.52
CA TYR A 546 -27.34 34.04 17.53
C TYR A 546 -27.11 34.58 18.95
N SER A 547 -28.17 34.69 19.74
CA SER A 547 -28.11 35.16 21.13
C SER A 547 -27.23 34.26 21.99
N THR A 548 -27.35 32.95 21.81
CA THR A 548 -26.54 31.95 22.53
C THR A 548 -25.06 32.07 22.17
N LEU A 549 -24.73 32.19 20.88
CA LEU A 549 -23.35 32.35 20.42
C LEU A 549 -22.73 33.66 20.94
N LEU A 550 -23.48 34.77 20.88
CA LEU A 550 -23.03 36.09 21.34
C LEU A 550 -22.75 36.11 22.85
N GLN A 551 -23.61 35.47 23.65
CA GLN A 551 -23.45 35.42 25.10
C GLN A 551 -22.33 34.47 25.55
N LYS A 552 -22.19 33.32 24.89
CA LYS A 552 -21.33 32.24 25.37
C LYS A 552 -19.92 32.30 24.80
N ASN A 553 -19.70 32.80 23.57
CA ASN A 553 -18.40 32.74 22.93
C ASN A 553 -17.84 34.13 22.54
N LYS A 554 -16.69 34.49 23.13
CA LYS A 554 -15.97 35.73 22.79
C LYS A 554 -14.97 35.58 21.63
N GLY A 555 -14.73 34.36 21.16
CA GLY A 555 -13.78 34.02 20.11
C GLY A 555 -14.36 34.05 18.71
N ILE A 556 -15.65 33.70 18.54
CA ILE A 556 -16.35 33.69 17.25
C ILE A 556 -16.43 35.11 16.71
N ARG A 557 -16.04 35.24 15.44
CA ARG A 557 -16.15 36.47 14.65
C ARG A 557 -17.18 36.25 13.57
N THR A 558 -17.05 35.21 12.77
CA THR A 558 -17.93 35.01 11.61
C THR A 558 -18.96 33.93 11.89
N VAL A 559 -20.21 34.19 11.51
CA VAL A 559 -21.30 33.21 11.60
C VAL A 559 -21.98 33.08 10.25
N TYR A 560 -22.28 31.85 9.84
CA TYR A 560 -23.13 31.53 8.72
C TYR A 560 -24.33 30.77 9.27
N PHE A 561 -25.53 31.15 8.85
CA PHE A 561 -26.77 30.46 9.14
C PHE A 561 -27.40 30.05 7.82
N HIS A 562 -27.89 28.82 7.74
CA HIS A 562 -28.55 28.30 6.54
C HIS A 562 -29.85 27.59 6.93
N ASP A 563 -30.94 27.87 6.21
CA ASP A 563 -32.20 27.12 6.28
C ASP A 563 -32.70 26.83 4.87
N LYS A 564 -32.39 25.62 4.37
CA LYS A 564 -32.62 25.21 2.98
C LYS A 564 -31.98 26.20 2.00
N ASP A 565 -32.80 27.13 1.55
CA ASP A 565 -32.53 28.11 0.52
C ASP A 565 -32.16 29.48 1.14
N ASN A 566 -32.47 29.73 2.41
CA ASN A 566 -32.13 30.98 3.08
C ASN A 566 -30.73 30.93 3.67
N THR A 567 -29.96 32.01 3.53
CA THR A 567 -28.65 32.18 4.15
C THR A 567 -28.54 33.52 4.87
N LEU A 568 -27.95 33.53 6.06
CA LEU A 568 -27.58 34.73 6.81
C LEU A 568 -26.10 34.61 7.16
N ARG A 569 -25.28 35.53 6.65
CA ARG A 569 -23.85 35.58 6.91
C ARG A 569 -23.53 36.84 7.70
N MET A 570 -22.74 36.70 8.76
CA MET A 570 -22.23 37.82 9.55
C MET A 570 -20.72 37.73 9.62
N SER A 571 -20.01 38.73 9.09
CA SER A 571 -18.54 38.76 9.14
C SER A 571 -18.01 39.04 10.55
N ASP A 572 -18.77 39.79 11.35
CA ASP A 572 -18.57 40.00 12.78
C ASP A 572 -19.91 39.86 13.53
N ILE A 573 -20.07 38.79 14.31
CA ILE A 573 -21.28 38.48 15.10
C ILE A 573 -21.63 39.60 16.10
N ARG A 574 -20.66 40.45 16.46
CA ARG A 574 -20.90 41.59 17.38
C ARG A 574 -21.32 42.84 16.67
N ASP A 575 -21.09 42.91 15.36
CA ASP A 575 -21.49 44.01 14.52
C ASP A 575 -22.64 43.54 13.61
N PRO A 576 -23.90 43.75 14.04
CA PRO A 576 -25.07 43.38 13.23
C PRO A 576 -25.06 44.04 11.85
N THR A 577 -24.29 45.13 11.65
CA THR A 577 -24.17 45.80 10.34
C THR A 577 -23.36 45.00 9.32
N THR A 578 -22.69 43.92 9.73
CA THR A 578 -21.95 43.02 8.84
C THR A 578 -22.81 41.86 8.32
N ALA A 579 -24.12 41.87 8.62
CA ALA A 579 -25.06 40.88 8.16
C ALA A 579 -25.36 41.04 6.65
N GLU A 580 -25.19 39.95 5.92
CA GLU A 580 -25.62 39.72 4.54
C GLU A 580 -26.72 38.66 4.59
N VAL A 581 -27.89 38.94 4.03
CA VAL A 581 -29.03 38.03 4.09
C VAL A 581 -29.50 37.72 2.67
N ASP A 582 -29.50 36.43 2.33
CA ASP A 582 -30.10 35.92 1.12
C ASP A 582 -31.32 35.08 1.50
N LEU A 583 -32.52 35.54 1.14
CA LEU A 583 -33.77 34.89 1.51
C LEU A 583 -34.46 34.42 0.23
N LEU A 584 -34.74 33.14 0.15
CA LEU A 584 -35.35 32.48 -1.01
C LEU A 584 -36.83 32.12 -0.79
N ASN A 585 -37.35 32.25 0.43
CA ASN A 585 -38.70 31.80 0.78
C ASN A 585 -39.55 32.90 1.42
N ASP A 586 -40.85 32.93 1.08
CA ASP A 586 -41.83 33.94 1.51
C ASP A 586 -42.14 33.94 3.03
N SER A 587 -41.59 32.99 3.79
CA SER A 587 -41.96 32.75 5.19
C SER A 587 -41.11 33.50 6.22
N VAL A 588 -40.35 34.51 5.82
CA VAL A 588 -39.43 35.19 6.73
C VAL A 588 -40.13 36.35 7.43
N ASP A 589 -40.19 36.27 8.75
CA ASP A 589 -40.70 37.32 9.63
C ASP A 589 -39.70 38.49 9.65
N PHE A 590 -39.91 39.43 8.72
CA PHE A 590 -39.09 40.64 8.58
C PHE A 590 -39.08 41.46 9.88
N ASP A 591 -40.20 41.56 10.59
CA ASP A 591 -40.25 42.30 11.86
C ASP A 591 -39.31 41.69 12.90
N ARG A 592 -39.19 40.35 12.94
CA ARG A 592 -38.24 39.68 13.82
C ARG A 592 -36.78 39.92 13.40
N LEU A 593 -36.46 39.88 12.09
CA LEU A 593 -35.14 40.28 11.58
C LEU A 593 -34.79 41.72 12.01
N PHE A 594 -35.72 42.66 11.82
CA PHE A 594 -35.53 44.06 12.19
C PHE A 594 -35.34 44.28 13.68
N SER A 595 -36.11 43.56 14.51
CA SER A 595 -36.01 43.68 15.97
C SER A 595 -34.61 43.36 16.50
N ILE A 596 -33.83 42.57 15.74
CA ILE A 596 -32.55 42.02 16.19
C ILE A 596 -31.36 42.77 15.61
N PHE A 597 -31.41 43.11 14.33
CA PHE A 597 -30.33 43.88 13.69
C PHE A 597 -30.46 45.38 13.94
N GLY A 598 -31.65 45.87 14.34
CA GLY A 598 -31.94 47.28 14.56
C GLY A 598 -31.92 48.15 13.29
N ALA A 599 -31.50 47.58 12.16
CA ALA A 599 -31.38 48.17 10.84
C ALA A 599 -31.52 47.08 9.76
N LEU A 600 -31.70 47.50 8.51
CA LEU A 600 -31.63 46.61 7.35
C LEU A 600 -30.24 45.96 7.23
N PRO A 601 -30.15 44.67 6.84
CA PRO A 601 -28.90 44.08 6.35
C PRO A 601 -28.30 44.91 5.21
N ARG A 602 -26.99 44.83 4.99
CA ARG A 602 -26.35 45.60 3.90
C ARG A 602 -26.83 45.15 2.53
N ASN A 603 -27.06 43.86 2.36
CA ASN A 603 -27.51 43.26 1.11
C ASN A 603 -28.75 42.41 1.38
N CYS A 604 -29.81 42.66 0.61
CA CYS A 604 -30.94 41.75 0.46
C CYS A 604 -30.75 40.99 -0.86
N GLY A 605 -30.59 39.66 -0.76
CA GLY A 605 -30.13 38.77 -1.83
C GLY A 605 -31.01 38.71 -3.09
N SER A 606 -30.47 38.06 -4.12
CA SER A 606 -30.90 38.13 -5.52
C SER A 606 -32.24 37.50 -5.87
N ASN A 607 -32.92 36.90 -4.90
CA ASN A 607 -34.01 35.97 -5.13
C ASN A 607 -35.17 36.18 -4.14
N LEU A 608 -35.16 37.28 -3.39
CA LEU A 608 -36.26 37.63 -2.52
C LEU A 608 -37.47 38.04 -3.37
N VAL A 609 -38.58 37.32 -3.21
CA VAL A 609 -39.85 37.67 -3.86
C VAL A 609 -40.40 38.94 -3.19
N MET A 610 -40.21 40.08 -3.85
CA MET A 610 -40.66 41.38 -3.35
C MET A 610 -42.16 41.54 -3.59
N THR A 611 -42.97 41.25 -2.57
CA THR A 611 -44.40 41.56 -2.58
C THR A 611 -44.65 43.01 -2.12
N ASN A 612 -45.81 43.58 -2.45
CA ASN A 612 -46.19 44.93 -1.99
C ASN A 612 -46.10 45.10 -0.47
N GLU A 613 -46.38 44.04 0.29
CA GLU A 613 -46.29 44.02 1.75
C GLU A 613 -44.83 44.10 2.23
N VAL A 614 -43.95 43.27 1.66
CA VAL A 614 -42.52 43.29 1.99
C VAL A 614 -41.90 44.65 1.65
N VAL A 615 -42.20 45.21 0.48
CA VAL A 615 -41.68 46.52 0.08
C VAL A 615 -42.25 47.65 0.93
N ALA A 616 -43.50 47.56 1.39
CA ALA A 616 -44.06 48.53 2.34
C ALA A 616 -43.34 48.49 3.70
N ILE A 617 -43.04 47.29 4.22
CA ILE A 617 -42.27 47.12 5.46
C ILE A 617 -40.86 47.68 5.28
N LEU A 618 -40.18 47.36 4.16
CA LEU A 618 -38.85 47.89 3.86
C LEU A 618 -38.87 49.43 3.76
N GLU A 619 -39.88 50.03 3.11
CA GLU A 619 -40.04 51.48 2.98
C GLU A 619 -40.20 52.15 4.34
N GLU A 620 -41.09 51.65 5.19
CA GLU A 620 -41.33 52.21 6.53
C GLU A 620 -40.04 52.21 7.35
N ARG A 621 -39.23 51.14 7.21
CA ARG A 621 -38.00 50.99 7.98
C ARG A 621 -36.85 51.83 7.42
N THR A 622 -36.75 52.01 6.10
CA THR A 622 -35.76 52.92 5.49
C THR A 622 -36.00 54.39 5.85
N GLN A 623 -37.20 54.79 6.27
CA GLN A 623 -37.48 56.16 6.75
C GLN A 623 -36.65 56.56 7.97
N LYS A 624 -36.29 55.60 8.84
CA LYS A 624 -35.63 55.89 10.12
C LYS A 624 -34.12 56.00 9.98
N GLU A 625 -33.48 55.07 9.26
CA GLU A 625 -32.06 55.10 8.89
C GLU A 625 -31.78 53.93 7.91
N SER A 626 -31.58 54.20 6.62
CA SER A 626 -31.22 53.13 5.67
C SER A 626 -29.71 52.89 5.62
N ARG A 627 -29.30 51.62 5.76
CA ARG A 627 -27.91 51.15 5.60
C ARG A 627 -27.77 50.14 4.46
N LEU A 628 -28.80 50.05 3.63
CA LEU A 628 -28.85 49.15 2.51
C LEU A 628 -27.83 49.63 1.46
N GLU A 629 -26.88 48.75 1.14
CA GLU A 629 -25.86 48.95 0.10
C GLU A 629 -26.18 48.11 -1.14
N GLY A 630 -26.93 47.01 -1.01
CA GLY A 630 -27.32 46.14 -2.10
C GLY A 630 -28.82 45.83 -2.07
N LEU A 631 -29.51 46.03 -3.19
CA LEU A 631 -30.95 45.78 -3.31
C LEU A 631 -31.26 45.10 -4.65
N TRP A 632 -31.85 43.92 -4.55
CA TRP A 632 -32.29 43.11 -5.67
C TRP A 632 -33.82 43.03 -5.60
N ILE A 633 -34.52 43.58 -6.60
CA ILE A 633 -35.98 43.66 -6.61
C ILE A 633 -36.51 43.08 -7.92
N ASP A 634 -37.34 42.03 -7.79
CA ASP A 634 -38.29 41.64 -8.82
C ASP A 634 -39.52 42.56 -8.77
N ILE A 635 -39.72 43.38 -9.79
CA ILE A 635 -40.87 44.30 -9.85
C ILE A 635 -42.13 43.67 -10.45
N SER A 636 -42.06 42.43 -10.94
CA SER A 636 -43.18 41.76 -11.66
C SER A 636 -44.42 41.56 -10.79
N LEU A 637 -44.21 41.46 -9.47
CA LEU A 637 -45.28 41.23 -8.49
C LEU A 637 -45.70 42.50 -7.75
N LEU A 638 -45.09 43.64 -8.08
CA LEU A 638 -45.40 44.92 -7.44
C LEU A 638 -46.54 45.63 -8.18
N ASP A 639 -47.51 46.11 -7.43
CA ASP A 639 -48.50 47.05 -7.95
C ASP A 639 -47.91 48.47 -7.98
N GLY A 640 -48.69 49.45 -8.48
CA GLY A 640 -48.21 50.83 -8.54
C GLY A 640 -47.74 51.39 -7.19
N ARG A 641 -48.34 50.95 -6.09
CA ARG A 641 -47.95 51.36 -4.73
C ARG A 641 -46.68 50.64 -4.28
N GLY A 642 -46.53 49.36 -4.59
CA GLY A 642 -45.28 48.63 -4.38
C GLY A 642 -44.10 49.27 -5.10
N ILE A 643 -44.29 49.69 -6.36
CA ILE A 643 -43.26 50.38 -7.14
C ILE A 643 -42.90 51.73 -6.50
N GLU A 644 -43.88 52.52 -6.06
CA GLU A 644 -43.62 53.78 -5.34
C GLU A 644 -42.82 53.56 -4.05
N ASN A 645 -43.15 52.52 -3.28
CA ASN A 645 -42.40 52.15 -2.08
C ASN A 645 -40.97 51.71 -2.41
N ALA A 646 -40.77 50.92 -3.48
CA ALA A 646 -39.46 50.50 -3.95
C ALA A 646 -38.59 51.71 -4.36
N ILE A 647 -39.17 52.67 -5.07
CA ILE A 647 -38.49 53.93 -5.43
C ILE A 647 -38.10 54.70 -4.16
N ALA A 648 -38.99 54.79 -3.17
CA ALA A 648 -38.70 55.47 -1.92
C ALA A 648 -37.54 54.80 -1.15
N ILE A 649 -37.47 53.46 -1.15
CA ILE A 649 -36.34 52.71 -0.58
C ILE A 649 -35.04 53.07 -1.31
N ILE A 650 -35.04 53.04 -2.64
CA ILE A 650 -33.87 53.34 -3.48
C ILE A 650 -33.37 54.76 -3.20
N GLN A 651 -34.27 55.74 -3.15
CA GLN A 651 -33.90 57.15 -2.93
C GLN A 651 -33.33 57.44 -1.54
N ARG A 652 -33.73 56.67 -0.54
CA ARG A 652 -33.29 56.86 0.86
C ARG A 652 -32.10 56.00 1.24
N SER A 653 -31.70 55.07 0.39
CA SER A 653 -30.62 54.11 0.63
C SER A 653 -29.36 54.51 -0.13
N ASN A 654 -28.19 54.17 0.41
CA ASN A 654 -26.91 54.41 -0.26
C ASN A 654 -26.48 53.15 -1.04
N LEU A 655 -27.31 52.77 -2.02
CA LEU A 655 -27.11 51.54 -2.79
C LEU A 655 -25.88 51.66 -3.68
N LYS A 656 -24.94 50.73 -3.51
CA LYS A 656 -23.82 50.46 -4.41
C LYS A 656 -24.21 49.46 -5.50
N ASP A 657 -25.07 48.50 -5.14
CA ASP A 657 -25.50 47.41 -5.99
C ASP A 657 -27.05 47.43 -6.08
N LEU A 658 -27.60 47.83 -7.23
CA LEU A 658 -29.03 47.83 -7.48
C LEU A 658 -29.33 46.97 -8.69
N PHE A 659 -30.10 45.89 -8.48
CA PHE A 659 -30.55 45.01 -9.54
C PHE A 659 -32.07 45.01 -9.56
N ILE A 660 -32.65 45.47 -10.66
CA ILE A 660 -34.09 45.48 -10.90
C ILE A 660 -34.34 44.58 -12.10
N TRP A 661 -35.24 43.62 -11.97
CA TRP A 661 -35.69 42.81 -13.11
C TRP A 661 -37.20 42.63 -13.10
N ASN A 662 -37.73 42.35 -14.29
CA ASN A 662 -39.11 42.03 -14.52
C ASN A 662 -39.16 40.66 -15.24
N ASN A 663 -39.67 39.64 -14.56
CA ASN A 663 -39.81 38.28 -15.04
C ASN A 663 -40.84 38.14 -16.20
N ASP A 664 -41.67 39.15 -16.45
CA ASP A 664 -42.60 39.12 -17.59
C ASP A 664 -41.89 39.18 -18.97
N ASP A 665 -40.60 39.55 -19.02
CA ASP A 665 -39.82 39.64 -20.27
C ASP A 665 -38.95 38.40 -20.58
N LEU A 666 -38.95 37.35 -19.75
CA LEU A 666 -38.07 36.17 -19.90
C LEU A 666 -38.59 35.07 -20.85
N MET A 667 -39.56 35.37 -21.72
CA MET A 667 -39.94 34.53 -22.87
C MET A 667 -39.14 34.81 -24.15
N LEU A 668 -38.03 35.57 -24.08
CA LEU A 668 -37.11 35.77 -25.21
C LEU A 668 -35.77 35.05 -24.96
N GLU A 669 -35.43 34.12 -25.87
CA GLU A 669 -34.38 33.09 -25.78
C GLU A 669 -32.90 33.56 -25.68
N ASN A 670 -32.57 34.78 -25.25
CA ASN A 670 -31.17 35.15 -24.98
C ASN A 670 -31.04 36.19 -23.85
N PRO A 671 -30.22 35.95 -22.81
CA PRO A 671 -29.95 36.97 -21.79
C PRO A 671 -29.18 38.14 -22.42
N PRO A 672 -29.56 39.41 -22.13
CA PRO A 672 -28.78 40.55 -22.57
C PRO A 672 -27.45 40.59 -21.81
N SER A 673 -26.34 40.76 -22.56
CA SER A 673 -25.02 41.04 -21.98
C SER A 673 -25.07 42.36 -21.18
N GLU A 674 -24.30 42.40 -20.08
CA GLU A 674 -24.06 43.43 -19.03
C GLU A 674 -24.01 44.93 -19.39
N ALA A 675 -24.37 45.36 -20.60
CA ALA A 675 -24.23 46.73 -21.08
C ALA A 675 -25.56 47.35 -21.51
N THR A 676 -26.57 47.37 -20.64
CA THR A 676 -27.65 48.38 -20.71
C THR A 676 -28.46 48.39 -19.41
N LEU A 677 -28.09 49.26 -18.49
CA LEU A 677 -28.94 49.75 -17.40
C LEU A 677 -28.81 51.27 -17.40
N GLY A 678 -29.91 51.94 -17.73
CA GLY A 678 -30.12 53.38 -17.63
C GLY A 678 -31.40 53.62 -16.85
#